data_AF-A0A5C3DQU9-F1
#
_entry.id   AF-A0A5C3DQU9-F1
#
_cell.length_a   1.000
_cell.length_b   1.000
_cell.length_c   1.000
_cell.angle_alpha   90.00
_cell.angle_beta   90.00
_cell.angle_gamma   90.00
#
_symmetry.space_group_name_H-M   'P 1'
#
loop_
_entity.id
_entity.type
_entity.pdbx_description
1 polymer ?
#
loop_
_entity_poly.entity_id
_entity_poly.type
_entity_poly.pdbx_seq_one_letter_code
_entity_poly.pdbx_strand_id
1 'polypeptide(L)'
;MSTTDPLLEEPKASSSSSPVKGARVTATFQIGGMTCGACVETIERMIRSQPGILSISVALLAEKATVIFDDSIWTPEKVAEEIEDTGFDATFLEVLRTERPDADLVSKEAISAGASSVPQLDTAQLNVFGMTCASCSATIEREMAKIDGVKSISVSLSTEKARIDFDPSKLGIRDLVEHIEDLGFDAVVSDDRNSTQLASLGRIKEIAEWRSAFLFSLSMGIPVFLLSMVLPKFAFSRSILWWQPIPGLYLQDIICLALTIPVQFGIGLRFYRTSWKAIKHGSATMDVLIVIGTTASWVFSVFSMVARLFCVDEPVDGATAAAAAASVTARGMGMMGMIVPGQCTKPATFFDTTTMLFTFVSFGRFLENTAKGKTSEALSRLIGLTPSSATIYTDGAEGKTEKKVASELVQRGDYVKVVPGERIVADGVIVRGESTVDESMVTGEAIPIHKLVGSNVIGGTVNGTGTFDFLVQRAGKDTSLAQIVKLVDEAQTSKAPIQAFADRVAGYFVPTVVGLGALTFIAWMVIAHLLSGHMLPSIFNQQGVTKFMVCLKLCISVIVVACPCALGLSTPTAVMVGTGVGAQNGILIKGGGPLEASTTIRRMFFDKTGTLTVGKLTLREAIWPNKEQGGLDAVAVGGLSRRQVIRIIGAAEARSEHPLARAIALWAARQLQDSPSNQEADFEEKRDVTIAGTSIEEFNSFTGKGIVCRVQLEETMTIHEVRIGTFDFISSSEKHFLDDNAFGSQATRLLAEQQSQGRTAVLASVDGSLAAVLSLSDTLKPEAKRTLAALRRMGIQCGMVTGDATATARALARELGMNEENDVYAEMSPIDKQELILQLRRATSEIDLESGGRFSPFRANGQSKSGGIAMVGDGINDSPALASADLGIALGTGSDVAIEAASIVLMRSNLLDVAASIHLSRRIFRQIKLNFIWATIYNLIGIPLAMGIFLPWGLSLHPMMAGAAMAFSSVSVVASSLTLKWYKRPAELTSTVSADVTDSLQLQELLDRSDAGAFDRVMANLKDLGYQVLGKFESMLSNSSLRLGRGGASRPGQAAGYQQVASEEV
;
A
#
# COMPACT_ATOMS: atom_id res chain seq x y z
N MET A 1 18.22 71.48 -37.76
CA MET A 1 17.44 71.51 -36.52
C MET A 1 16.50 70.31 -36.53
N SER A 2 16.58 69.46 -35.49
CA SER A 2 15.62 68.41 -35.11
C SER A 2 15.34 67.27 -36.11
N THR A 3 15.97 66.11 -35.89
CA THR A 3 15.76 64.85 -36.62
C THR A 3 15.22 63.77 -35.68
N THR A 4 13.99 63.28 -35.92
CA THR A 4 13.50 61.96 -35.46
C THR A 4 12.29 61.58 -36.32
N ASP A 5 12.41 60.50 -37.11
CA ASP A 5 11.29 59.73 -37.70
C ASP A 5 11.85 58.53 -38.51
N PRO A 6 11.06 57.48 -38.86
CA PRO A 6 10.98 56.23 -38.11
C PRO A 6 11.49 55.00 -38.90
N LEU A 7 11.54 53.87 -38.19
CA LEU A 7 12.09 52.56 -38.58
C LEU A 7 11.26 51.80 -39.65
N LEU A 8 11.97 51.39 -40.71
CA LEU A 8 11.76 50.29 -41.67
C LEU A 8 13.18 49.70 -41.86
N GLU A 9 13.50 48.42 -42.05
CA GLU A 9 12.85 47.12 -42.30
C GLU A 9 14.02 46.09 -42.28
N GLU A 10 13.80 44.78 -42.07
CA GLU A 10 14.57 43.66 -42.67
C GLU A 10 14.06 42.27 -42.16
N PRO A 11 14.28 41.13 -42.86
CA PRO A 11 13.60 40.69 -44.09
C PRO A 11 12.82 39.35 -43.91
N LYS A 12 11.93 39.03 -44.85
CA LYS A 12 11.26 37.71 -44.94
C LYS A 12 12.19 36.66 -45.58
N ALA A 13 12.26 35.47 -44.98
CA ALA A 13 12.59 34.22 -45.67
C ALA A 13 11.54 33.14 -45.36
N SER A 14 11.16 32.44 -46.42
CA SER A 14 10.06 31.49 -46.59
C SER A 14 10.32 30.09 -46.03
N SER A 15 9.29 29.42 -45.50
CA SER A 15 8.71 28.18 -46.05
C SER A 15 7.91 27.41 -44.99
N SER A 16 6.87 26.74 -45.47
CA SER A 16 5.88 25.95 -44.74
C SER A 16 6.49 24.81 -43.90
N SER A 17 6.18 24.80 -42.60
CA SER A 17 6.13 23.58 -41.78
C SER A 17 4.82 23.57 -40.99
N SER A 18 4.17 22.41 -40.99
CA SER A 18 2.97 22.10 -40.19
C SER A 18 3.17 22.41 -38.71
N PRO A 19 2.12 22.70 -37.92
CA PRO A 19 2.26 22.99 -36.50
C PRO A 19 2.88 21.80 -35.78
N VAL A 20 4.05 22.04 -35.17
CA VAL A 20 4.75 21.09 -34.30
C VAL A 20 3.84 20.78 -33.12
N LYS A 21 3.56 19.49 -32.86
CA LYS A 21 2.84 19.05 -31.66
C LYS A 21 3.70 19.35 -30.43
N GLY A 22 3.13 20.05 -29.45
CA GLY A 22 3.82 20.43 -28.22
C GLY A 22 4.30 19.24 -27.40
N ALA A 23 5.30 19.48 -26.54
CA ALA A 23 5.80 18.49 -25.60
C ALA A 23 4.76 18.23 -24.49
N ARG A 24 4.64 16.96 -24.06
CA ARG A 24 3.74 16.58 -22.97
C ARG A 24 4.41 16.85 -21.64
N VAL A 25 3.74 17.60 -20.78
CA VAL A 25 4.24 17.98 -19.45
C VAL A 25 3.32 17.37 -18.40
N THR A 26 3.93 16.65 -17.45
CA THR A 26 3.23 16.18 -16.25
C THR A 26 3.55 17.12 -15.09
N ALA A 27 2.55 17.79 -14.53
CA ALA A 27 2.70 18.71 -13.41
C ALA A 27 1.86 18.29 -12.21
N THR A 28 2.37 18.56 -11.01
CA THR A 28 1.70 18.32 -9.74
C THR A 28 1.34 19.65 -9.07
N PHE A 29 0.12 19.72 -8.56
CA PHE A 29 -0.48 20.87 -7.88
C PHE A 29 -0.92 20.46 -6.49
N GLN A 30 -0.79 21.35 -5.51
CA GLN A 30 -1.45 21.24 -4.23
C GLN A 30 -2.81 21.96 -4.30
N ILE A 31 -3.87 21.28 -3.87
CA ILE A 31 -5.24 21.80 -3.94
C ILE A 31 -5.83 21.89 -2.53
N GLY A 32 -6.03 23.11 -2.06
CA GLY A 32 -6.69 23.44 -0.80
C GLY A 32 -8.21 23.49 -0.89
N GLY A 33 -8.87 23.08 0.20
CA GLY A 33 -10.32 23.23 0.37
C GLY A 33 -11.18 22.09 -0.20
N MET A 34 -10.57 20.99 -0.65
CA MET A 34 -11.30 19.78 -0.99
C MET A 34 -11.80 19.06 0.26
N THR A 35 -13.09 18.73 0.32
CA THR A 35 -13.70 18.13 1.53
C THR A 35 -14.30 16.74 1.30
N CYS A 36 -14.52 16.36 0.04
CA CYS A 36 -15.12 15.07 -0.33
C CYS A 36 -14.81 14.71 -1.80
N GLY A 37 -15.11 13.46 -2.20
CA GLY A 37 -14.90 12.97 -3.56
C GLY A 37 -15.68 13.73 -4.64
N ALA A 38 -16.81 14.36 -4.30
CA ALA A 38 -17.56 15.20 -5.25
C ALA A 38 -16.81 16.48 -5.64
N CYS A 39 -16.05 17.09 -4.72
CA CYS A 39 -15.13 18.20 -5.04
C CYS A 39 -14.11 17.74 -6.07
N VAL A 40 -13.60 16.53 -5.88
CA VAL A 40 -12.57 15.96 -6.75
C VAL A 40 -13.11 15.66 -8.15
N GLU A 41 -14.28 15.05 -8.24
CA GLU A 41 -14.94 14.77 -9.53
C GLU A 41 -15.29 16.07 -10.27
N THR A 42 -15.58 17.14 -9.54
CA THR A 42 -15.80 18.47 -10.14
C THR A 42 -14.53 19.01 -10.81
N ILE A 43 -13.40 19.00 -10.08
CA ILE A 43 -12.09 19.44 -10.60
C ILE A 43 -11.69 18.58 -11.80
N GLU A 44 -11.73 17.25 -11.66
CA GLU A 44 -11.38 16.33 -12.74
C GLU A 44 -12.26 16.51 -13.97
N ARG A 45 -13.58 16.65 -13.80
CA ARG A 45 -14.52 16.82 -14.92
C ARG A 45 -14.30 18.15 -15.64
N MET A 46 -14.05 19.23 -14.90
CA MET A 46 -13.86 20.54 -15.52
C MET A 46 -12.55 20.63 -16.28
N ILE A 47 -11.45 20.20 -15.65
CA ILE A 47 -10.13 20.27 -16.27
C ILE A 47 -10.00 19.26 -17.41
N ARG A 48 -10.57 18.06 -17.29
CA ARG A 48 -10.61 17.08 -18.39
C ARG A 48 -11.44 17.56 -19.58
N SER A 49 -12.38 18.50 -19.38
CA SER A 49 -13.17 19.07 -20.48
C SER A 49 -12.43 20.14 -21.29
N GLN A 50 -11.25 20.59 -20.81
CA GLN A 50 -10.45 21.61 -21.48
C GLN A 50 -9.57 21.01 -22.60
N PRO A 51 -9.44 21.70 -23.76
CA PRO A 51 -8.65 21.22 -24.89
C PRO A 51 -7.14 21.30 -24.59
N GLY A 52 -6.39 20.23 -24.86
CA GLY A 52 -4.95 20.16 -24.58
C GLY A 52 -4.57 19.53 -23.24
N ILE A 53 -5.56 19.09 -22.46
CA ILE A 53 -5.36 18.31 -21.22
C ILE A 53 -5.59 16.83 -21.53
N LEU A 54 -4.56 16.01 -21.35
CA LEU A 54 -4.56 14.59 -21.66
C LEU A 54 -5.14 13.76 -20.52
N SER A 55 -4.74 14.08 -19.29
CA SER A 55 -5.27 13.42 -18.09
C SER A 55 -5.16 14.31 -16.87
N ILE A 56 -6.07 14.08 -15.92
CA ILE A 56 -6.04 14.67 -14.59
C ILE A 56 -6.44 13.60 -13.59
N SER A 57 -5.66 13.52 -12.51
CA SER A 57 -5.92 12.68 -11.34
C SER A 57 -5.77 13.53 -10.10
N VAL A 58 -6.78 13.53 -9.23
CA VAL A 58 -6.76 14.33 -8.01
C VAL A 58 -6.90 13.41 -6.79
N ALA A 59 -5.94 13.52 -5.87
CA ALA A 59 -5.85 12.71 -4.65
C ALA A 59 -6.38 13.49 -3.44
N LEU A 60 -7.63 13.21 -3.03
CA LEU A 60 -8.28 13.89 -1.90
C LEU A 60 -7.46 13.83 -0.60
N LEU A 61 -6.90 12.66 -0.30
CA LEU A 61 -6.18 12.42 0.96
C LEU A 61 -4.83 13.13 1.04
N ALA A 62 -4.24 13.43 -0.11
CA ALA A 62 -2.95 14.08 -0.22
C ALA A 62 -3.06 15.58 -0.55
N GLU A 63 -4.28 16.08 -0.76
CA GLU A 63 -4.54 17.45 -1.24
C GLU A 63 -3.69 17.79 -2.47
N LYS A 64 -3.50 16.83 -3.38
CA LYS A 64 -2.66 16.96 -4.58
C LYS A 64 -3.43 16.60 -5.84
N ALA A 65 -3.06 17.22 -6.95
CA ALA A 65 -3.53 16.87 -8.29
C ALA A 65 -2.36 16.74 -9.26
N THR A 66 -2.39 15.71 -10.08
CA THR A 66 -1.44 15.50 -11.17
C THR A 66 -2.17 15.71 -12.49
N VAL A 67 -1.67 16.63 -13.30
CA VAL A 67 -2.26 16.99 -14.60
C VAL A 67 -1.21 16.75 -15.68
N ILE A 68 -1.60 16.04 -16.72
CA ILE A 68 -0.80 15.85 -17.94
C ILE A 68 -1.42 16.74 -19.02
N PHE A 69 -0.66 17.71 -19.51
CA PHE A 69 -1.12 18.69 -20.50
C PHE A 69 -0.04 18.95 -21.55
N ASP A 70 -0.46 19.47 -22.71
CA ASP A 70 0.45 19.90 -23.76
C ASP A 70 0.97 21.33 -23.47
N ASP A 71 2.28 21.48 -23.37
CA ASP A 71 2.98 22.73 -22.99
C ASP A 71 2.78 23.89 -24.00
N SER A 72 2.38 23.56 -25.23
CA SER A 72 2.08 24.56 -26.26
C SER A 72 0.78 25.32 -26.01
N ILE A 73 -0.13 24.78 -25.17
CA ILE A 73 -1.46 25.34 -24.92
C ILE A 73 -1.59 25.78 -23.47
N TRP A 74 -1.06 24.99 -22.54
CA TRP A 74 -1.20 25.17 -21.10
C TRP A 74 0.16 25.40 -20.44
N THR A 75 0.22 26.36 -19.50
CA THR A 75 1.35 26.52 -18.57
C THR A 75 0.92 26.08 -17.17
N PRO A 76 1.84 25.66 -16.29
CA PRO A 76 1.49 25.24 -14.94
C PRO A 76 0.69 26.30 -14.17
N GLU A 77 1.05 27.57 -14.32
CA GLU A 77 0.35 28.68 -13.65
C GLU A 77 -1.08 28.84 -14.15
N LYS A 78 -1.33 28.66 -15.46
CA LYS A 78 -2.68 28.71 -16.03
C LYS A 78 -3.54 27.53 -15.59
N VAL A 79 -2.93 26.36 -15.41
CA VAL A 79 -3.65 25.19 -14.87
C VAL A 79 -4.02 25.44 -13.41
N ALA A 80 -3.13 26.05 -12.62
CA ALA A 80 -3.44 26.45 -11.25
C ALA A 80 -4.59 27.47 -11.21
N GLU A 81 -4.54 28.52 -12.04
CA GLU A 81 -5.60 29.52 -12.16
C GLU A 81 -6.94 28.90 -12.57
N GLU A 82 -6.94 27.95 -13.51
CA GLU A 82 -8.16 27.22 -13.90
C GLU A 82 -8.71 26.38 -12.73
N ILE A 83 -7.85 25.75 -11.92
CA ILE A 83 -8.28 25.07 -10.69
C ILE A 83 -8.86 26.10 -9.69
N GLU A 84 -8.27 27.29 -9.56
CA GLU A 84 -8.78 28.37 -8.70
C GLU A 84 -10.12 28.91 -9.16
N ASP A 85 -10.34 29.00 -10.46
CA ASP A 85 -11.62 29.36 -11.07
C ASP A 85 -12.70 28.31 -10.78
N THR A 86 -12.31 27.04 -10.62
CA THR A 86 -13.20 26.01 -10.07
C THR A 86 -13.48 26.15 -8.58
N GLY A 87 -12.95 27.18 -7.89
CA GLY A 87 -13.27 27.54 -6.50
C GLY A 87 -12.42 26.87 -5.42
N PHE A 88 -11.35 26.19 -5.82
CA PHE A 88 -10.40 25.48 -4.95
C PHE A 88 -9.06 26.18 -4.98
N ASP A 89 -8.42 26.35 -3.82
CA ASP A 89 -7.13 27.05 -3.76
C ASP A 89 -6.07 26.14 -4.44
N ALA A 90 -5.27 26.62 -5.39
CA ALA A 90 -4.36 25.77 -6.13
C ALA A 90 -2.95 26.37 -6.23
N THR A 91 -1.97 25.64 -5.70
CA THR A 91 -0.56 26.03 -5.78
C THR A 91 0.21 25.02 -6.60
N PHE A 92 0.95 25.49 -7.59
CA PHE A 92 1.86 24.65 -8.36
C PHE A 92 3.00 24.14 -7.46
N LEU A 93 3.29 22.83 -7.53
CA LEU A 93 4.38 22.21 -6.79
C LEU A 93 5.58 21.95 -7.71
N GLU A 94 5.41 21.13 -8.74
CA GLU A 94 6.53 20.69 -9.59
C GLU A 94 6.08 20.11 -10.94
N VAL A 95 7.02 20.02 -11.89
CA VAL A 95 6.89 19.28 -13.16
C VAL A 95 7.72 17.99 -13.06
N LEU A 96 7.07 16.85 -13.28
CA LEU A 96 7.65 15.51 -13.12
C LEU A 96 8.35 15.00 -14.38
N ARG A 97 7.83 15.28 -15.60
CA ARG A 97 8.41 14.81 -16.88
C ARG A 97 7.98 15.69 -18.07
N THR A 98 8.89 15.86 -19.05
CA THR A 98 8.63 16.48 -20.36
C THR A 98 8.93 15.46 -21.47
N GLU A 99 7.91 14.85 -22.08
CA GLU A 99 8.12 13.98 -23.25
C GLU A 99 8.22 14.86 -24.51
N ARG A 100 9.41 14.93 -25.13
CA ARG A 100 9.58 15.57 -26.44
C ARG A 100 9.31 14.54 -27.55
N PRO A 101 8.43 14.83 -28.53
CA PRO A 101 8.15 13.91 -29.64
C PRO A 101 9.30 13.71 -30.64
N ASP A 102 10.40 14.46 -30.53
CA ASP A 102 11.52 14.39 -31.50
C ASP A 102 12.69 13.49 -31.07
N ALA A 103 12.63 12.85 -29.89
CA ALA A 103 13.71 11.98 -29.41
C ALA A 103 13.73 10.59 -30.10
N ASP A 104 12.61 10.14 -30.68
CA ASP A 104 12.48 8.80 -31.26
C ASP A 104 12.91 8.72 -32.74
N LEU A 105 13.18 9.86 -33.39
CA LEU A 105 13.64 9.90 -34.79
C LEU A 105 15.15 10.13 -34.93
N VAL A 106 15.82 10.68 -33.92
CA VAL A 106 17.29 10.84 -33.92
C VAL A 106 18.00 9.54 -33.49
N SER A 107 17.30 8.62 -32.81
CA SER A 107 17.85 7.35 -32.33
C SER A 107 18.01 6.26 -33.41
N LYS A 108 17.46 6.45 -34.62
CA LYS A 108 17.55 5.45 -35.72
C LYS A 108 18.61 5.75 -36.79
N GLU A 109 19.15 6.96 -36.86
CA GLU A 109 20.26 7.29 -37.79
C GLU A 109 21.64 7.33 -37.11
N ALA A 110 21.70 7.30 -35.78
CA ALA A 110 22.95 7.30 -35.00
C ALA A 110 23.50 5.89 -34.68
N ILE A 111 22.95 4.81 -35.28
CA ILE A 111 23.42 3.42 -35.07
C ILE A 111 24.51 3.02 -36.07
N SER A 112 24.85 3.85 -37.07
CA SER A 112 25.92 3.55 -38.05
C SER A 112 27.22 4.34 -37.85
N ALA A 113 27.38 5.11 -36.79
CA ALA A 113 28.64 5.78 -36.48
C ALA A 113 28.91 5.79 -34.97
N GLY A 114 29.79 4.90 -34.51
CA GLY A 114 30.19 4.81 -33.11
C GLY A 114 30.78 6.13 -32.60
N ALA A 115 30.05 6.81 -31.72
CA ALA A 115 30.55 7.87 -30.84
C ALA A 115 29.64 8.00 -29.60
N SER A 116 30.27 8.32 -28.47
CA SER A 116 29.80 8.23 -27.10
C SER A 116 28.64 9.14 -26.68
N SER A 117 27.81 8.61 -25.77
CA SER A 117 27.01 9.26 -24.69
C SER A 117 26.47 10.68 -24.91
N VAL A 118 25.15 10.81 -25.06
CA VAL A 118 24.41 12.05 -24.84
C VAL A 118 24.35 12.34 -23.32
N PRO A 119 24.68 13.56 -22.82
CA PRO A 119 24.64 13.86 -21.38
C PRO A 119 23.20 14.04 -20.87
N GLN A 120 22.84 13.26 -19.84
CA GLN A 120 21.58 13.34 -19.09
C GLN A 120 21.66 14.50 -18.08
N LEU A 121 20.73 15.46 -18.15
CA LEU A 121 20.66 16.60 -17.23
C LEU A 121 19.79 16.26 -16.01
N ASP A 122 20.20 16.73 -14.83
CA ASP A 122 19.43 16.61 -13.59
C ASP A 122 19.08 17.99 -13.02
N THR A 123 17.99 18.09 -12.25
CA THR A 123 17.47 19.34 -11.68
C THR A 123 17.50 19.27 -10.16
N ALA A 124 18.29 20.14 -9.52
CA ALA A 124 18.28 20.36 -8.07
C ALA A 124 17.40 21.56 -7.70
N GLN A 125 16.66 21.44 -6.59
CA GLN A 125 16.03 22.56 -5.91
C GLN A 125 16.67 22.74 -4.53
N LEU A 126 17.06 23.97 -4.21
CA LEU A 126 17.69 24.34 -2.96
C LEU A 126 16.88 25.47 -2.30
N ASN A 127 16.66 25.38 -0.99
CA ASN A 127 16.22 26.52 -0.20
C ASN A 127 17.46 27.34 0.18
N VAL A 128 17.48 28.62 -0.16
CA VAL A 128 18.62 29.52 0.07
C VAL A 128 18.21 30.58 1.08
N PHE A 129 18.78 30.51 2.28
CA PHE A 129 18.52 31.44 3.37
C PHE A 129 19.54 32.58 3.37
N GLY A 130 19.13 33.72 3.92
CA GLY A 130 19.97 34.93 3.98
C GLY A 130 19.85 35.85 2.75
N MET A 131 19.00 35.51 1.78
CA MET A 131 18.66 36.42 0.68
C MET A 131 17.79 37.57 1.21
N THR A 132 18.34 38.79 1.23
CA THR A 132 17.64 39.98 1.78
C THR A 132 17.12 40.93 0.72
N CYS A 133 17.54 40.78 -0.55
CA CYS A 133 17.19 41.67 -1.64
C CYS A 133 17.36 41.01 -3.02
N ALA A 134 16.74 41.59 -4.06
CA ALA A 134 16.82 41.10 -5.44
C ALA A 134 18.26 41.09 -6.01
N SER A 135 19.18 41.85 -5.44
CA SER A 135 20.60 41.77 -5.80
C SER A 135 21.28 40.51 -5.26
N CYS A 136 20.79 39.91 -4.16
CA CYS A 136 21.30 38.62 -3.67
C CYS A 136 20.95 37.50 -4.67
N SER A 137 19.69 37.41 -5.11
CA SER A 137 19.26 36.40 -6.08
C SER A 137 20.01 36.54 -7.43
N ALA A 138 20.16 37.76 -7.94
CA ALA A 138 20.92 38.01 -9.17
C ALA A 138 22.43 37.73 -9.03
N THR A 139 22.99 37.79 -7.81
CA THR A 139 24.40 37.44 -7.56
C THR A 139 24.58 35.92 -7.57
N ILE A 140 23.67 35.18 -6.91
CA ILE A 140 23.67 33.72 -6.93
C ILE A 140 23.51 33.19 -8.37
N GLU A 141 22.55 33.74 -9.14
CA GLU A 141 22.36 33.35 -10.54
C GLU A 141 23.62 33.57 -11.39
N ARG A 142 24.28 34.72 -11.23
CA ARG A 142 25.47 35.08 -12.02
C ARG A 142 26.68 34.24 -11.67
N GLU A 143 26.93 33.97 -10.39
CA GLU A 143 28.11 33.21 -9.97
C GLU A 143 27.93 31.71 -10.22
N MET A 144 26.73 31.16 -9.97
CA MET A 144 26.45 29.74 -10.26
C MET A 144 26.48 29.44 -11.76
N ALA A 145 26.05 30.37 -12.61
CA ALA A 145 26.09 30.20 -14.06
C ALA A 145 27.51 30.14 -14.64
N LYS A 146 28.56 30.53 -13.89
CA LYS A 146 29.96 30.44 -14.33
C LYS A 146 30.59 29.07 -14.06
N ILE A 147 29.95 28.22 -13.25
CA ILE A 147 30.48 26.91 -12.88
C ILE A 147 30.34 25.94 -14.06
N ASP A 148 31.43 25.26 -14.43
CA ASP A 148 31.38 24.21 -15.45
C ASP A 148 30.54 23.03 -14.94
N GLY A 149 29.38 22.80 -15.57
CA GLY A 149 28.41 21.79 -15.17
C GLY A 149 27.00 22.35 -14.96
N VAL A 150 26.84 23.64 -14.65
CA VAL A 150 25.53 24.30 -14.52
C VAL A 150 25.05 24.80 -15.89
N LYS A 151 23.86 24.38 -16.33
CA LYS A 151 23.28 24.83 -17.61
C LYS A 151 22.27 25.97 -17.44
N SER A 152 21.43 25.87 -16.41
CA SER A 152 20.44 26.90 -16.08
C SER A 152 20.29 27.03 -14.58
N ILE A 153 20.15 28.26 -14.11
CA ILE A 153 19.80 28.58 -12.73
C ILE A 153 18.69 29.63 -12.71
N SER A 154 17.73 29.44 -11.83
CA SER A 154 16.67 30.42 -11.54
C SER A 154 16.48 30.53 -10.03
N VAL A 155 16.51 31.75 -9.50
CA VAL A 155 16.38 32.00 -8.06
C VAL A 155 15.19 32.89 -7.79
N SER A 156 14.25 32.38 -6.99
CA SER A 156 13.05 33.09 -6.59
C SER A 156 13.22 33.62 -5.16
N LEU A 157 13.32 34.94 -5.03
CA LEU A 157 13.42 35.63 -3.74
C LEU A 157 12.15 35.45 -2.89
N SER A 158 10.97 35.45 -3.50
CA SER A 158 9.69 35.35 -2.77
C SER A 158 9.47 33.99 -2.13
N THR A 159 10.08 32.94 -2.67
CA THR A 159 9.98 31.57 -2.16
C THR A 159 11.25 31.09 -1.50
N GLU A 160 12.30 31.92 -1.43
CA GLU A 160 13.64 31.56 -0.94
C GLU A 160 14.20 30.28 -1.59
N LYS A 161 13.92 30.08 -2.88
CA LYS A 161 14.24 28.84 -3.61
C LYS A 161 15.10 29.10 -4.84
N ALA A 162 16.10 28.25 -5.04
CA ALA A 162 16.92 28.18 -6.24
C ALA A 162 16.67 26.86 -6.96
N ARG A 163 16.37 26.93 -8.26
CA ARG A 163 16.29 25.77 -9.16
C ARG A 163 17.49 25.78 -10.10
N ILE A 164 18.25 24.70 -10.10
CA ILE A 164 19.54 24.57 -10.80
C ILE A 164 19.49 23.31 -11.65
N ASP A 165 19.66 23.44 -12.96
CA ASP A 165 19.84 22.31 -13.86
C ASP A 165 21.33 22.12 -14.12
N PHE A 166 21.85 20.95 -13.77
CA PHE A 166 23.28 20.65 -13.81
C PHE A 166 23.57 19.27 -14.40
N ASP A 167 24.81 19.06 -14.80
CA ASP A 167 25.30 17.78 -15.29
C ASP A 167 25.85 16.94 -14.10
N PRO A 168 25.17 15.86 -13.71
CA PRO A 168 25.56 15.03 -12.56
C PRO A 168 26.87 14.28 -12.78
N SER A 169 27.40 14.22 -14.01
CA SER A 169 28.71 13.62 -14.28
C SER A 169 29.89 14.53 -13.92
N LYS A 170 29.65 15.85 -13.82
CA LYS A 170 30.68 16.86 -13.55
C LYS A 170 30.56 17.52 -12.18
N LEU A 171 29.33 17.71 -11.71
CA LEU A 171 29.05 18.51 -10.52
C LEU A 171 28.07 17.77 -9.61
N GLY A 172 28.36 17.72 -8.31
CA GLY A 172 27.47 17.13 -7.31
C GLY A 172 26.58 18.16 -6.62
N ILE A 173 25.49 17.70 -6.00
CA ILE A 173 24.58 18.55 -5.19
C ILE A 173 25.32 19.21 -4.01
N ARG A 174 26.29 18.51 -3.42
CA ARG A 174 27.16 19.01 -2.35
C ARG A 174 28.00 20.18 -2.82
N ASP A 175 28.56 20.09 -4.03
CA ASP A 175 29.38 21.16 -4.58
C ASP A 175 28.52 22.41 -4.81
N LEU A 176 27.28 22.25 -5.29
CA LEU A 176 26.33 23.36 -5.43
C LEU A 176 26.04 24.05 -4.09
N VAL A 177 25.81 23.28 -3.03
CA VAL A 177 25.56 23.82 -1.68
C VAL A 177 26.81 24.53 -1.15
N GLU A 178 27.98 23.90 -1.22
CA GLU A 178 29.25 24.50 -0.76
C GLU A 178 29.56 25.80 -1.51
N HIS A 179 29.32 25.87 -2.82
CA HIS A 179 29.52 27.12 -3.57
C HIS A 179 28.54 28.23 -3.19
N ILE A 180 27.31 27.90 -2.79
CA ILE A 180 26.36 28.91 -2.30
C ILE A 180 26.73 29.36 -0.88
N GLU A 181 27.21 28.45 -0.04
CA GLU A 181 27.77 28.75 1.28
C GLU A 181 29.02 29.64 1.20
N ASP A 182 29.90 29.40 0.22
CA ASP A 182 31.08 30.24 -0.06
C ASP A 182 30.71 31.66 -0.51
N LEU A 183 29.54 31.84 -1.12
CA LEU A 183 28.97 33.15 -1.45
C LEU A 183 28.35 33.87 -0.22
N GLY A 184 28.31 33.21 0.94
CA GLY A 184 27.80 33.73 2.20
C GLY A 184 26.30 33.52 2.41
N PHE A 185 25.69 32.55 1.71
CA PHE A 185 24.28 32.19 1.87
C PHE A 185 24.14 30.75 2.35
N ASP A 186 23.24 30.48 3.29
CA ASP A 186 23.01 29.11 3.75
C ASP A 186 22.10 28.39 2.76
N ALA A 187 22.55 27.28 2.17
CA ALA A 187 21.76 26.49 1.23
C ALA A 187 21.43 25.11 1.80
N VAL A 188 20.16 24.71 1.71
CA VAL A 188 19.70 23.37 2.11
C VAL A 188 18.95 22.76 0.93
N VAL A 189 19.19 21.47 0.66
CA VAL A 189 18.46 20.75 -0.39
C VAL A 189 16.97 20.77 -0.05
N SER A 190 16.13 21.25 -0.97
CA SER A 190 14.70 21.27 -0.72
C SER A 190 14.16 19.86 -0.95
N ASP A 191 14.09 19.07 0.12
CA ASP A 191 13.67 17.68 0.03
C ASP A 191 12.14 17.53 0.15
N ASP A 192 11.55 16.61 -0.63
CA ASP A 192 10.14 16.19 -0.50
C ASP A 192 9.85 15.62 0.89
N ARG A 193 10.89 15.19 1.63
CA ARG A 193 10.78 14.71 3.01
C ARG A 193 10.24 15.76 3.96
N ASN A 194 10.65 17.03 3.79
CA ASN A 194 10.06 18.12 4.56
C ASN A 194 8.58 18.28 4.25
N SER A 195 8.12 17.98 3.02
CA SER A 195 6.69 17.95 2.70
C SER A 195 5.95 16.84 3.44
N THR A 196 6.55 15.66 3.65
CA THR A 196 5.90 14.56 4.41
C THR A 196 5.86 14.82 5.91
N GLN A 197 6.92 15.42 6.49
CA GLN A 197 6.92 15.86 7.88
C GLN A 197 5.98 17.06 8.09
N LEU A 198 5.98 18.06 7.20
CA LEU A 198 5.02 19.17 7.20
C LEU A 198 3.58 18.68 7.00
N ALA A 199 3.33 17.69 6.15
CA ALA A 199 2.02 17.08 5.98
C ALA A 199 1.58 16.31 7.24
N SER A 200 2.52 15.65 7.94
CA SER A 200 2.24 15.02 9.23
C SER A 200 1.92 16.05 10.33
N LEU A 201 2.64 17.17 10.36
CA LEU A 201 2.40 18.30 11.26
C LEU A 201 1.08 19.01 10.93
N GLY A 202 0.76 19.17 9.65
CA GLY A 202 -0.52 19.69 9.17
C GLY A 202 -1.70 18.84 9.65
N ARG A 203 -1.57 17.51 9.58
CA ARG A 203 -2.59 16.59 10.13
C ARG A 203 -2.72 16.69 11.65
N ILE A 204 -1.62 16.84 12.39
CA ILE A 204 -1.67 17.06 13.84
C ILE A 204 -2.37 18.38 14.17
N LYS A 205 -2.09 19.45 13.41
CA LYS A 205 -2.76 20.74 13.53
C LYS A 205 -4.25 20.61 13.24
N GLU A 206 -4.64 19.91 12.18
CA GLU A 206 -6.05 19.70 11.83
C GLU A 206 -6.80 18.94 12.95
N ILE A 207 -6.19 17.89 13.51
CA ILE A 207 -6.74 17.15 14.66
C ILE A 207 -6.90 18.10 15.86
N ALA A 208 -5.93 18.96 16.13
CA ALA A 208 -5.98 19.93 17.22
C ALA A 208 -7.07 20.99 17.00
N GLU A 209 -7.28 21.45 15.76
CA GLU A 209 -8.35 22.37 15.39
C GLU A 209 -9.74 21.76 15.57
N TRP A 210 -9.95 20.51 15.14
CA TRP A 210 -11.21 19.83 15.35
C TRP A 210 -11.45 19.50 16.83
N ARG A 211 -10.38 19.20 17.58
CA ARG A 211 -10.45 19.05 19.03
C ARG A 211 -10.86 20.35 19.71
N SER A 212 -10.29 21.49 19.34
CA SER A 212 -10.64 22.78 19.93
C SER A 212 -12.05 23.21 19.54
N ALA A 213 -12.46 23.01 18.29
CA ALA A 213 -13.83 23.22 17.83
C ALA A 213 -14.83 22.34 18.59
N PHE A 214 -14.53 21.04 18.77
CA PHE A 214 -15.36 20.15 19.58
C PHE A 214 -15.45 20.65 21.03
N LEU A 215 -14.34 20.93 21.69
CA LEU A 215 -14.34 21.41 23.08
C LEU A 215 -15.07 22.74 23.25
N PHE A 216 -14.95 23.66 22.29
CA PHE A 216 -15.66 24.94 22.30
C PHE A 216 -17.17 24.76 22.05
N SER A 217 -17.57 23.93 21.08
CA SER A 217 -18.99 23.62 20.88
C SER A 217 -19.59 22.89 22.07
N LEU A 218 -18.83 22.03 22.74
CA LEU A 218 -19.26 21.28 23.91
C LEU A 218 -19.43 22.20 25.13
N SER A 219 -18.50 23.16 25.34
CA SER A 219 -18.56 24.10 26.45
C SER A 219 -19.79 25.01 26.39
N MET A 220 -20.23 25.37 25.18
CA MET A 220 -21.46 26.14 24.95
C MET A 220 -22.71 25.26 24.84
N GLY A 221 -22.58 24.05 24.28
CA GLY A 221 -23.68 23.10 24.08
C GLY A 221 -24.20 22.50 25.38
N ILE A 222 -23.33 22.10 26.31
CA ILE A 222 -23.74 21.52 27.61
C ILE A 222 -24.67 22.48 28.38
N PRO A 223 -24.31 23.77 28.58
CA PRO A 223 -25.21 24.74 29.18
C PRO A 223 -26.56 24.88 28.46
N VAL A 224 -26.57 24.94 27.12
CA VAL A 224 -27.82 25.04 26.35
C VAL A 224 -28.69 23.79 26.55
N PHE A 225 -28.10 22.60 26.58
CA PHE A 225 -28.82 21.35 26.87
C PHE A 225 -29.35 21.30 28.29
N LEU A 226 -28.56 21.71 29.29
CA LEU A 226 -29.00 21.79 30.68
C LEU A 226 -30.16 22.78 30.83
N LEU A 227 -30.06 23.96 30.22
CA LEU A 227 -31.11 24.98 30.22
C LEU A 227 -32.38 24.52 29.51
N SER A 228 -32.25 23.80 28.41
CA SER A 228 -33.40 23.39 27.59
C SER A 228 -34.10 22.12 28.09
N MET A 229 -33.37 21.16 28.65
CA MET A 229 -33.90 19.82 28.95
C MET A 229 -33.89 19.43 30.43
N VAL A 230 -32.90 19.88 31.22
CA VAL A 230 -32.69 19.41 32.60
C VAL A 230 -33.24 20.38 33.64
N LEU A 231 -32.83 21.64 33.57
CA LEU A 231 -33.21 22.68 34.53
C LEU A 231 -34.72 22.99 34.56
N PRO A 232 -35.49 22.90 33.46
CA PRO A 232 -36.94 23.08 33.52
C PRO A 232 -37.69 21.99 34.33
N LYS A 233 -37.05 20.86 34.63
CA LYS A 233 -37.65 19.77 35.44
C LYS A 233 -37.61 20.04 36.94
N PHE A 234 -36.73 20.94 37.41
CA PHE A 234 -36.66 21.31 38.82
C PHE A 234 -37.52 22.55 39.09
N ALA A 235 -38.34 22.50 40.15
CA ALA A 235 -39.32 23.54 40.45
C ALA A 235 -38.68 24.90 40.77
N PHE A 236 -37.54 24.92 41.46
CA PHE A 236 -36.81 26.13 41.86
C PHE A 236 -36.23 26.89 40.65
N SER A 237 -35.53 26.18 39.76
CA SER A 237 -34.95 26.77 38.55
C SER A 237 -36.01 27.20 37.55
N ARG A 238 -37.16 26.49 37.47
CA ARG A 238 -38.27 26.89 36.61
C ARG A 238 -38.77 28.30 36.92
N SER A 239 -38.84 28.68 38.20
CA SER A 239 -39.27 30.02 38.62
C SER A 239 -38.34 31.13 38.15
N ILE A 240 -37.03 30.85 38.09
CA ILE A 240 -36.01 31.81 37.63
C ILE A 240 -35.94 31.85 36.10
N LEU A 241 -35.97 30.67 35.47
CA LEU A 241 -35.89 30.52 34.01
C LEU A 241 -37.10 31.11 33.27
N TRP A 242 -38.26 31.11 33.92
CA TRP A 242 -39.48 31.67 33.36
C TRP A 242 -39.68 33.14 33.69
N TRP A 243 -38.71 33.78 34.33
CA TRP A 243 -38.71 35.22 34.51
C TRP A 243 -38.66 35.93 33.14
N GLN A 244 -39.47 36.97 32.99
CA GLN A 244 -39.64 37.70 31.73
C GLN A 244 -39.00 39.09 31.85
N PRO A 245 -37.74 39.27 31.43
CA PRO A 245 -37.09 40.59 31.45
C PRO A 245 -37.71 41.57 30.43
N ILE A 246 -38.31 41.06 29.36
CA ILE A 246 -39.11 41.81 28.38
C ILE A 246 -40.43 41.05 28.22
N PRO A 247 -41.60 41.72 28.20
CA PRO A 247 -42.89 41.06 27.98
C PRO A 247 -42.85 40.18 26.73
N GLY A 248 -43.19 38.90 26.88
CA GLY A 248 -43.14 37.90 25.80
C GLY A 248 -41.81 37.16 25.60
N LEU A 249 -40.70 37.57 26.25
CA LEU A 249 -39.40 36.90 26.18
C LEU A 249 -39.02 36.28 27.52
N TYR A 250 -38.71 34.98 27.51
CA TYR A 250 -38.28 34.25 28.71
C TYR A 250 -36.75 34.31 28.86
N LEU A 251 -36.27 34.48 30.09
CA LEU A 251 -34.84 34.53 30.41
C LEU A 251 -34.08 33.32 29.85
N GLN A 252 -34.67 32.13 29.95
CA GLN A 252 -34.10 30.90 29.39
C GLN A 252 -33.77 31.02 27.90
N ASP A 253 -34.69 31.55 27.10
CA ASP A 253 -34.57 31.56 25.64
C ASP A 253 -33.56 32.62 25.18
N ILE A 254 -33.44 33.73 25.91
CA ILE A 254 -32.40 34.76 25.70
C ILE A 254 -31.00 34.18 25.99
N ILE A 255 -30.85 33.47 27.10
CA ILE A 255 -29.56 32.83 27.45
C ILE A 255 -29.22 31.76 26.41
N CYS A 256 -30.19 30.95 26.00
CA CYS A 256 -29.97 29.95 24.95
C CYS A 256 -29.55 30.62 23.64
N LEU A 257 -30.22 31.68 23.19
CA LEU A 257 -29.84 32.43 22.00
C LEU A 257 -28.40 32.95 22.09
N ALA A 258 -28.04 33.60 23.20
CA ALA A 258 -26.69 34.15 23.42
C ALA A 258 -25.60 33.06 23.36
N LEU A 259 -25.86 31.88 23.93
CA LEU A 259 -24.94 30.74 23.89
C LEU A 259 -24.89 30.05 22.52
N THR A 260 -25.98 30.09 21.75
CA THR A 260 -26.02 29.48 20.41
C THR A 260 -25.31 30.27 19.33
N ILE A 261 -25.30 31.61 19.42
CA ILE A 261 -24.72 32.50 18.40
C ILE A 261 -23.23 32.19 18.13
N PRO A 262 -22.35 32.06 19.14
CA PRO A 262 -20.95 31.70 18.93
C PRO A 262 -20.76 30.32 18.27
N VAL A 263 -21.65 29.37 18.53
CA VAL A 263 -21.59 28.04 17.91
C VAL A 263 -22.08 28.11 16.45
N GLN A 264 -23.21 28.77 16.20
CA GLN A 264 -23.83 28.92 14.88
C GLN A 264 -22.93 29.68 13.89
N PHE A 265 -22.37 30.81 14.32
CA PHE A 265 -21.61 31.71 13.43
C PHE A 265 -20.10 31.68 13.67
N GLY A 266 -19.62 31.05 14.75
CA GLY A 266 -18.19 30.79 14.95
C GLY A 266 -17.76 29.49 14.30
N ILE A 267 -18.13 28.36 14.91
CA ILE A 267 -17.82 27.02 14.37
C ILE A 267 -18.57 26.76 13.07
N GLY A 268 -19.86 27.12 13.04
CA GLY A 268 -20.71 26.92 11.86
C GLY A 268 -20.21 27.67 10.62
N LEU A 269 -19.45 28.77 10.77
CA LEU A 269 -18.90 29.54 9.62
C LEU A 269 -18.04 28.68 8.70
N ARG A 270 -17.29 27.72 9.26
CA ARG A 270 -16.50 26.76 8.49
C ARG A 270 -17.41 25.95 7.55
N PHE A 271 -18.51 25.42 8.09
CA PHE A 271 -19.51 24.64 7.36
C PHE A 271 -20.31 25.50 6.36
N TYR A 272 -20.59 26.76 6.68
CA TYR A 272 -21.24 27.68 5.75
C TYR A 272 -20.38 27.95 4.52
N ARG A 273 -19.08 28.21 4.71
CA ARG A 273 -18.14 28.47 3.61
C ARG A 273 -18.02 27.25 2.69
N THR A 274 -17.88 26.05 3.25
CA THR A 274 -17.77 24.81 2.46
C THR A 274 -19.09 24.48 1.75
N SER A 275 -20.23 24.67 2.42
CA SER A 275 -21.56 24.46 1.82
C SER A 275 -21.84 25.41 0.67
N TRP A 276 -21.48 26.69 0.84
CA TRP A 276 -21.64 27.70 -0.21
C TRP A 276 -20.80 27.36 -1.45
N LYS A 277 -19.53 26.99 -1.25
CA LYS A 277 -18.68 26.48 -2.33
C LYS A 277 -19.34 25.28 -3.02
N ALA A 278 -19.72 24.25 -2.27
CA ALA A 278 -20.34 23.04 -2.83
C ALA A 278 -21.55 23.32 -3.73
N ILE A 279 -22.47 24.19 -3.27
CA ILE A 279 -23.68 24.59 -4.01
C ILE A 279 -23.32 25.35 -5.29
N LYS A 280 -22.34 26.27 -5.23
CA LYS A 280 -21.85 27.00 -6.42
C LYS A 280 -21.38 26.05 -7.51
N HIS A 281 -20.82 24.90 -7.13
CA HIS A 281 -20.29 23.88 -8.04
C HIS A 281 -21.33 22.83 -8.48
N GLY A 282 -22.61 23.00 -8.15
CA GLY A 282 -23.67 22.05 -8.52
C GLY A 282 -23.58 20.71 -7.77
N SER A 283 -22.86 20.67 -6.65
CA SER A 283 -22.70 19.49 -5.80
C SER A 283 -23.41 19.69 -4.46
N ALA A 284 -23.98 18.63 -3.89
CA ALA A 284 -24.58 18.68 -2.55
C ALA A 284 -23.76 17.80 -1.60
N THR A 285 -23.05 18.42 -0.66
CA THR A 285 -22.15 17.74 0.29
C THR A 285 -22.80 17.55 1.65
N MET A 286 -22.14 16.79 2.54
CA MET A 286 -22.57 16.62 3.94
C MET A 286 -22.82 17.95 4.65
N ASP A 287 -21.90 18.90 4.45
CA ASP A 287 -21.94 20.20 5.13
C ASP A 287 -23.23 20.96 4.76
N VAL A 288 -23.71 20.80 3.51
CA VAL A 288 -24.96 21.41 3.03
C VAL A 288 -26.15 20.90 3.84
N LEU A 289 -26.24 19.59 4.10
CA LEU A 289 -27.33 19.00 4.90
C LEU A 289 -27.32 19.54 6.34
N ILE A 290 -26.14 19.64 6.94
CA ILE A 290 -25.97 20.14 8.31
C ILE A 290 -26.36 21.62 8.38
N VAL A 291 -25.90 22.43 7.43
CA VAL A 291 -26.21 23.86 7.36
C VAL A 291 -27.71 24.08 7.17
N ILE A 292 -28.38 23.33 6.29
CA ILE A 292 -29.84 23.43 6.11
C ILE A 292 -30.57 23.12 7.43
N GLY A 293 -30.22 22.03 8.11
CA GLY A 293 -30.87 21.62 9.35
C GLY A 293 -30.65 22.57 10.54
N THR A 294 -29.42 23.05 10.73
CA THR A 294 -29.07 23.96 11.84
C THR A 294 -29.61 25.37 11.60
N THR A 295 -29.55 25.87 10.36
CA THR A 295 -30.11 27.18 10.00
C THR A 295 -31.63 27.17 10.11
N ALA A 296 -32.31 26.12 9.64
CA ALA A 296 -33.77 26.01 9.78
C ALA A 296 -34.22 26.00 11.25
N SER A 297 -33.50 25.24 12.11
CA SER A 297 -33.75 25.21 13.56
C SER A 297 -33.53 26.58 14.22
N TRP A 298 -32.45 27.26 13.87
CA TRP A 298 -32.09 28.56 14.45
C TRP A 298 -33.06 29.67 14.01
N VAL A 299 -33.33 29.76 12.70
CA VAL A 299 -34.28 30.75 12.13
C VAL A 299 -35.67 30.56 12.72
N PHE A 300 -36.15 29.31 12.84
CA PHE A 300 -37.45 29.04 13.48
C PHE A 300 -37.47 29.50 14.94
N SER A 301 -36.39 29.25 15.69
CA SER A 301 -36.30 29.61 17.10
C SER A 301 -36.32 31.13 17.28
N VAL A 302 -35.53 31.86 16.49
CA VAL A 302 -35.52 33.33 16.49
C VAL A 302 -36.88 33.88 16.04
N PHE A 303 -37.48 33.33 14.98
CA PHE A 303 -38.79 33.74 14.51
C PHE A 303 -39.88 33.52 15.58
N SER A 304 -39.88 32.37 16.26
CA SER A 304 -40.84 32.07 17.33
C SER A 304 -40.71 33.03 18.51
N MET A 305 -39.47 33.45 18.81
CA MET A 305 -39.15 34.41 19.86
C MET A 305 -39.61 35.83 19.49
N VAL A 306 -39.37 36.25 18.24
CA VAL A 306 -39.80 37.55 17.70
C VAL A 306 -41.32 37.62 17.52
N ALA A 307 -41.97 36.56 17.04
CA ALA A 307 -43.43 36.53 16.89
C ALA A 307 -44.15 36.72 18.23
N ARG A 308 -43.55 36.30 19.35
CA ARG A 308 -44.09 36.52 20.70
C ARG A 308 -43.95 37.95 21.20
N LEU A 309 -42.96 38.71 20.77
CA LEU A 309 -42.88 40.15 21.04
C LEU A 309 -44.08 40.92 20.48
N PHE A 310 -44.68 40.43 19.39
CA PHE A 310 -45.84 41.06 18.75
C PHE A 310 -47.20 40.51 19.22
N CYS A 311 -47.21 39.48 20.07
CA CYS A 311 -48.43 39.00 20.72
C CYS A 311 -48.66 39.85 21.99
N VAL A 312 -49.55 40.83 21.89
CA VAL A 312 -49.97 41.65 23.04
C VAL A 312 -51.01 40.86 23.84
N ASP A 313 -50.79 40.71 25.15
CA ASP A 313 -51.81 40.22 26.08
C ASP A 313 -52.91 41.29 26.21
N GLU A 314 -54.04 41.12 25.53
CA GLU A 314 -55.26 41.85 25.88
C GLU A 314 -55.84 41.22 27.16
N PRO A 315 -56.06 42.00 28.24
CA PRO A 315 -56.74 41.50 29.43
C PRO A 315 -58.22 41.31 29.10
N VAL A 316 -58.65 40.06 28.88
CA VAL A 316 -60.06 39.74 28.64
C VAL A 316 -60.79 39.67 29.97
N ASP A 317 -61.42 40.77 30.38
CA ASP A 317 -62.54 40.74 31.30
C ASP A 317 -63.73 40.01 30.62
N GLY A 318 -64.24 38.99 31.30
CA GLY A 318 -65.06 37.89 30.75
C GLY A 318 -66.46 38.21 30.22
N ALA A 319 -66.77 39.42 29.77
CA ALA A 319 -68.10 39.80 29.28
C ALA A 319 -68.17 40.19 27.79
N THR A 320 -67.06 40.47 27.11
CA THR A 320 -67.07 40.99 25.72
C THR A 320 -66.53 40.01 24.66
N ALA A 321 -66.12 38.79 25.05
CA ALA A 321 -65.61 37.77 24.12
C ALA A 321 -66.61 37.34 23.03
N ALA A 322 -67.92 37.42 23.30
CA ALA A 322 -68.95 37.09 22.32
C ALA A 322 -69.13 38.17 21.23
N ALA A 323 -68.83 39.44 21.53
CA ALA A 323 -68.99 40.54 20.58
C ALA A 323 -67.81 40.64 19.59
N ALA A 324 -66.58 40.33 20.05
CA ALA A 324 -65.39 40.30 19.19
C ALA A 324 -65.39 39.11 18.20
N ALA A 325 -65.99 37.99 18.57
CA ALA A 325 -66.15 36.83 17.68
C ALA A 325 -67.08 37.11 16.48
N ALA A 326 -68.05 38.01 16.63
CA ALA A 326 -69.02 38.33 15.58
C ALA A 326 -68.47 39.28 14.50
N SER A 327 -67.51 40.17 14.84
CA SER A 327 -67.00 41.19 13.91
C SER A 327 -65.89 40.71 12.95
N VAL A 328 -65.31 39.52 13.16
CA VAL A 328 -64.20 39.00 12.34
C VAL A 328 -64.69 38.22 11.09
N THR A 329 -65.96 37.82 11.06
CA THR A 329 -66.55 37.08 9.91
C THR A 329 -66.76 37.93 8.64
N ALA A 330 -66.49 39.24 8.67
CA ALA A 330 -66.87 40.16 7.59
C ALA A 330 -65.71 40.76 6.77
N ARG A 331 -64.45 40.35 6.95
CA ARG A 331 -63.32 40.86 6.12
C ARG A 331 -62.43 39.75 5.56
N GLY A 332 -62.61 39.52 4.25
CA GLY A 332 -61.54 39.36 3.26
C GLY A 332 -60.45 38.33 3.55
N MET A 333 -60.52 37.23 2.80
CA MET A 333 -59.50 36.19 2.64
C MET A 333 -58.10 36.78 2.37
N GLY A 334 -57.19 36.66 3.35
CA GLY A 334 -55.79 37.09 3.20
C GLY A 334 -54.94 36.69 4.41
N MET A 335 -53.99 35.77 4.18
CA MET A 335 -52.71 35.52 4.87
C MET A 335 -52.54 35.94 6.36
N MET A 336 -53.58 35.82 7.18
CA MET A 336 -53.58 36.21 8.61
C MET A 336 -54.33 35.15 9.44
N GLY A 337 -54.21 33.87 9.06
CA GLY A 337 -54.84 32.74 9.75
C GLY A 337 -53.98 32.07 10.84
N MET A 338 -52.82 32.65 11.19
CA MET A 338 -51.82 32.03 12.06
C MET A 338 -51.76 32.59 13.49
N ILE A 339 -52.83 33.26 13.96
CA ILE A 339 -52.94 33.73 15.34
C ILE A 339 -54.27 33.23 15.90
N VAL A 340 -54.24 32.09 16.58
CA VAL A 340 -55.38 31.59 17.38
C VAL A 340 -55.36 32.32 18.72
N PRO A 341 -56.47 32.93 19.19
CA PRO A 341 -56.53 33.48 20.54
C PRO A 341 -56.86 32.36 21.54
N GLY A 342 -56.01 32.14 22.53
CA GLY A 342 -56.29 31.24 23.65
C GLY A 342 -55.04 30.65 24.32
N GLN A 343 -54.77 31.10 25.55
CA GLN A 343 -53.75 30.64 26.52
C GLN A 343 -52.28 30.63 26.03
N CYS A 344 -51.58 31.71 26.37
CA CYS A 344 -50.17 31.96 26.09
C CYS A 344 -49.24 31.01 26.89
N THR A 345 -48.89 29.84 26.33
CA THR A 345 -47.79 28.99 26.84
C THR A 345 -46.44 29.47 26.32
N LYS A 346 -45.34 29.14 27.01
CA LYS A 346 -43.95 29.43 26.59
C LYS A 346 -43.69 29.04 25.10
N PRO A 347 -42.99 29.85 24.29
CA PRO A 347 -42.61 29.46 22.93
C PRO A 347 -41.63 28.27 22.97
N ALA A 348 -41.87 27.29 22.11
CA ALA A 348 -40.97 26.16 21.94
C ALA A 348 -39.84 26.54 20.98
N THR A 349 -38.61 26.55 21.49
CA THR A 349 -37.38 26.89 20.74
C THR A 349 -36.53 25.64 20.50
N PHE A 350 -35.70 25.66 19.44
CA PHE A 350 -34.81 24.56 19.01
C PHE A 350 -33.32 24.92 19.08
N PHE A 351 -32.97 25.85 19.96
CA PHE A 351 -31.58 26.28 20.19
C PHE A 351 -30.67 25.12 20.61
N ASP A 352 -31.21 24.16 21.36
CA ASP A 352 -30.56 22.91 21.74
C ASP A 352 -30.20 22.04 20.53
N THR A 353 -31.10 21.94 19.56
CA THR A 353 -30.93 21.11 18.37
C THR A 353 -29.80 21.65 17.51
N THR A 354 -29.79 22.95 17.25
CA THR A 354 -28.71 23.61 16.50
C THR A 354 -27.34 23.41 17.15
N THR A 355 -27.21 23.71 18.45
CA THR A 355 -25.92 23.64 19.16
C THR A 355 -25.43 22.20 19.27
N MET A 356 -26.29 21.26 19.64
CA MET A 356 -25.92 19.85 19.78
C MET A 356 -25.57 19.20 18.44
N LEU A 357 -26.22 19.58 17.35
CA LEU A 357 -25.85 19.10 16.02
C LEU A 357 -24.41 19.49 15.67
N PHE A 358 -24.03 20.76 15.85
CA PHE A 358 -22.64 21.16 15.63
C PHE A 358 -21.66 20.48 16.60
N THR A 359 -22.05 20.24 17.85
CA THR A 359 -21.22 19.49 18.81
C THR A 359 -20.98 18.05 18.35
N PHE A 360 -22.03 17.32 17.94
CA PHE A 360 -21.89 15.93 17.50
C PHE A 360 -21.18 15.80 16.16
N VAL A 361 -21.40 16.72 15.22
CA VAL A 361 -20.67 16.75 13.95
C VAL A 361 -19.18 17.05 14.18
N SER A 362 -18.86 18.05 15.00
CA SER A 362 -17.47 18.38 15.33
C SER A 362 -16.78 17.25 16.07
N PHE A 363 -17.51 16.55 16.95
CA PHE A 363 -17.04 15.32 17.60
C PHE A 363 -16.77 14.21 16.58
N GLY A 364 -17.68 14.00 15.63
CA GLY A 364 -17.52 13.03 14.54
C GLY A 364 -16.27 13.32 13.70
N ARG A 365 -16.07 14.59 13.29
CA ARG A 365 -14.88 15.04 12.54
C ARG A 365 -13.59 14.90 13.34
N PHE A 366 -13.62 15.24 14.64
CA PHE A 366 -12.48 15.03 15.53
C PHE A 366 -12.08 13.54 15.61
N LEU A 367 -13.05 12.64 15.81
CA LEU A 367 -12.77 11.20 15.86
C LEU A 367 -12.31 10.65 14.51
N GLU A 368 -12.93 11.09 13.41
CA GLU A 368 -12.53 10.75 12.04
C GLU A 368 -11.07 11.13 11.76
N ASN A 369 -10.69 12.37 12.04
CA ASN A 369 -9.32 12.85 11.77
C ASN A 369 -8.30 12.27 12.74
N THR A 370 -8.67 12.02 13.99
CA THR A 370 -7.82 11.30 14.95
C THR A 370 -7.54 9.87 14.46
N ALA A 371 -8.55 9.20 13.90
CA ALA A 371 -8.40 7.88 13.34
C ALA A 371 -7.48 7.86 12.10
N LYS A 372 -7.68 8.79 11.16
CA LYS A 372 -6.81 9.00 9.99
C LYS A 372 -5.35 9.32 10.38
N GLY A 373 -5.14 10.03 11.48
CA GLY A 373 -3.80 10.28 12.02
C GLY A 373 -3.09 8.98 12.45
N LYS A 374 -3.80 8.09 13.16
CA LYS A 374 -3.25 6.80 13.65
C LYS A 374 -2.93 5.79 12.55
N THR A 375 -3.42 5.98 11.33
CA THR A 375 -3.15 5.10 10.18
C THR A 375 -1.89 5.51 9.43
N SER A 376 -1.43 6.77 9.59
CA SER A 376 -0.20 7.29 8.99
C SER A 376 1.07 6.98 9.80
N GLU A 377 0.93 6.51 11.04
CA GLU A 377 2.06 6.22 11.95
C GLU A 377 3.02 5.17 11.39
N ALA A 378 2.51 4.17 10.65
CA ALA A 378 3.35 3.14 10.02
C ALA A 378 4.30 3.72 8.98
N LEU A 379 3.84 4.70 8.18
CA LEU A 379 4.67 5.40 7.20
C LEU A 379 5.72 6.29 7.89
N SER A 380 5.32 7.03 8.94
CA SER A 380 6.24 7.84 9.73
C SER A 380 7.36 7.02 10.37
N ARG A 381 7.06 5.77 10.80
CA ARG A 381 8.09 4.86 11.32
C ARG A 381 9.09 4.44 10.24
N LEU A 382 8.66 4.20 9.00
CA LEU A 382 9.55 3.85 7.88
C LEU A 382 10.46 5.03 7.50
N ILE A 383 9.90 6.25 7.44
CA ILE A 383 10.69 7.47 7.17
C ILE A 383 11.68 7.74 8.31
N GLY A 384 11.27 7.49 9.55
CA GLY A 384 12.13 7.63 10.73
C GLY A 384 13.31 6.65 10.80
N LEU A 385 13.46 5.74 9.82
CA LEU A 385 14.61 4.84 9.72
C LEU A 385 15.84 5.52 9.12
N THR A 386 15.68 6.51 8.24
CA THR A 386 16.83 7.20 7.64
C THR A 386 17.56 8.06 8.68
N PRO A 387 18.89 7.90 8.85
CA PRO A 387 19.67 8.75 9.75
C PRO A 387 19.76 10.19 9.20
N SER A 388 19.93 11.17 10.08
CA SER A 388 20.03 12.59 9.70
C SER A 388 21.41 12.99 9.16
N SER A 389 22.47 12.26 9.53
CA SER A 389 23.86 12.55 9.13
C SER A 389 24.63 11.27 8.85
N ALA A 390 25.64 11.36 7.99
CA ALA A 390 26.60 10.32 7.65
C ALA A 390 28.04 10.81 7.89
N THR A 391 28.97 9.88 8.12
CA THR A 391 30.41 10.18 8.16
C THR A 391 31.03 9.71 6.84
N ILE A 392 31.54 10.65 6.04
CA ILE A 392 32.20 10.36 4.76
C ILE A 392 33.71 10.58 4.85
N TYR A 393 34.46 9.94 3.95
CA TYR A 393 35.88 10.22 3.74
C TYR A 393 36.10 11.21 2.60
N THR A 394 36.75 12.35 2.88
CA THR A 394 37.03 13.37 1.85
C THR A 394 38.19 12.99 0.94
N ASP A 395 39.14 12.16 1.40
CA ASP A 395 40.25 11.63 0.59
C ASP A 395 39.86 10.38 -0.24
N GLY A 396 38.57 10.09 -0.36
CA GLY A 396 38.05 8.90 -1.05
C GLY A 396 38.59 7.60 -0.46
N ALA A 397 39.19 6.75 -1.30
CA ALA A 397 39.65 5.42 -0.90
C ALA A 397 40.80 5.41 0.12
N GLU A 398 41.52 6.52 0.35
CA GLU A 398 42.62 6.56 1.32
C GLU A 398 42.13 6.56 2.79
N GLY A 399 40.92 7.05 3.06
CA GLY A 399 40.25 6.91 4.35
C GLY A 399 40.88 7.65 5.54
N LYS A 400 41.59 8.77 5.32
CA LYS A 400 42.35 9.47 6.38
C LYS A 400 41.60 10.67 7.00
N THR A 401 40.80 11.38 6.21
CA THR A 401 40.05 12.57 6.67
C THR A 401 38.55 12.27 6.74
N GLU A 402 37.98 12.37 7.93
CA GLU A 402 36.55 12.12 8.20
C GLU A 402 35.79 13.46 8.24
N LYS A 403 34.72 13.60 7.44
CA LYS A 403 33.80 14.73 7.45
C LYS A 403 32.40 14.23 7.76
N LYS A 404 31.74 14.82 8.76
CA LYS A 404 30.33 14.53 9.06
C LYS A 404 29.44 15.44 8.21
N VAL A 405 28.55 14.83 7.44
CA VAL A 405 27.72 15.50 6.43
C VAL A 405 26.25 15.11 6.64
N ALA A 406 25.31 15.98 6.28
CA ALA A 406 23.88 15.65 6.29
C ALA A 406 23.58 14.51 5.32
N SER A 407 22.62 13.63 5.66
CA SER A 407 22.26 12.47 4.83
C SER A 407 21.82 12.82 3.40
N GLU A 408 21.23 14.01 3.22
CA GLU A 408 20.76 14.54 1.93
C GLU A 408 21.90 14.93 0.98
N LEU A 409 23.09 15.20 1.53
CA LEU A 409 24.27 15.60 0.76
C LEU A 409 25.16 14.40 0.41
N VAL A 410 24.80 13.18 0.82
CA VAL A 410 25.51 11.95 0.44
C VAL A 410 25.25 11.66 -1.04
N GLN A 411 26.29 11.31 -1.77
CA GLN A 411 26.25 11.09 -3.21
C GLN A 411 26.80 9.72 -3.59
N ARG A 412 26.49 9.30 -4.80
CA ARG A 412 27.09 8.10 -5.39
C ARG A 412 28.60 8.27 -5.51
N GLY A 413 29.36 7.27 -5.06
CA GLY A 413 30.82 7.29 -5.06
C GLY A 413 31.45 7.73 -3.73
N ASP A 414 30.67 8.22 -2.76
CA ASP A 414 31.18 8.52 -1.42
C ASP A 414 31.59 7.22 -0.69
N TYR A 415 32.68 7.29 0.06
CA TYR A 415 33.07 6.26 1.03
C TYR A 415 32.51 6.66 2.39
N VAL A 416 31.55 5.88 2.89
CA VAL A 416 30.87 6.14 4.16
C VAL A 416 31.36 5.15 5.21
N LYS A 417 31.78 5.67 6.36
CA LYS A 417 32.14 4.90 7.56
C LYS A 417 30.90 4.64 8.39
N VAL A 418 30.68 3.39 8.79
CA VAL A 418 29.57 3.01 9.67
C VAL A 418 30.11 2.35 10.94
N VAL A 419 29.76 2.89 12.10
CA VAL A 419 30.16 2.35 13.40
C VAL A 419 29.11 1.40 13.98
N PRO A 420 29.45 0.53 14.96
CA PRO A 420 28.50 -0.41 15.56
C PRO A 420 27.28 0.31 16.15
N GLY A 421 26.08 -0.19 15.86
CA GLY A 421 24.81 0.41 16.26
C GLY A 421 24.36 1.63 15.44
N GLU A 422 25.17 2.12 14.51
CA GLU A 422 24.78 3.19 13.59
C GLU A 422 23.85 2.66 12.49
N ARG A 423 23.01 3.53 11.93
CA ARG A 423 22.15 3.19 10.80
C ARG A 423 22.84 3.52 9.50
N ILE A 424 22.66 2.65 8.51
CA ILE A 424 23.22 2.83 7.18
C ILE A 424 22.43 3.93 6.45
N VAL A 425 23.12 4.90 5.86
CA VAL A 425 22.48 6.10 5.30
C VAL A 425 21.97 5.87 3.87
N ALA A 426 22.70 5.09 3.08
CA ALA A 426 22.52 4.92 1.65
C ALA A 426 22.82 3.47 1.23
N ASP A 427 22.43 3.07 0.02
CA ASP A 427 22.70 1.72 -0.47
C ASP A 427 24.10 1.66 -1.08
N GLY A 428 24.81 0.56 -0.87
CA GLY A 428 26.16 0.42 -1.41
C GLY A 428 26.82 -0.92 -1.15
N VAL A 429 28.13 -0.97 -1.36
CA VAL A 429 28.94 -2.20 -1.26
C VAL A 429 30.05 -2.01 -0.25
N ILE A 430 30.22 -2.97 0.66
CA ILE A 430 31.30 -2.93 1.65
C ILE A 430 32.65 -3.04 0.95
N VAL A 431 33.54 -2.10 1.24
CA VAL A 431 34.92 -2.08 0.70
C VAL A 431 35.94 -2.47 1.77
N ARG A 432 35.67 -2.13 3.04
CA ARG A 432 36.57 -2.45 4.16
C ARG A 432 35.78 -2.85 5.39
N GLY A 433 36.33 -3.78 6.17
CA GLY A 433 35.70 -4.27 7.39
C GLY A 433 34.65 -5.35 7.13
N GLU A 434 34.09 -5.86 8.21
CA GLU A 434 33.03 -6.84 8.24
C GLU A 434 32.12 -6.55 9.44
N SER A 435 30.84 -6.88 9.32
CA SER A 435 29.90 -6.74 10.42
C SER A 435 28.65 -7.58 10.19
N THR A 436 27.87 -7.78 11.25
CA THR A 436 26.48 -8.23 11.14
C THR A 436 25.58 -7.02 10.87
N VAL A 437 24.60 -7.16 10.00
CA VAL A 437 23.64 -6.10 9.68
C VAL A 437 22.22 -6.62 9.93
N ASP A 438 21.48 -5.87 10.75
CA ASP A 438 20.07 -6.15 11.01
C ASP A 438 19.19 -5.50 9.93
N GLU A 439 18.75 -6.32 8.98
CA GLU A 439 17.86 -5.93 7.89
C GLU A 439 16.37 -6.16 8.23
N SER A 440 16.03 -6.53 9.47
CA SER A 440 14.66 -6.89 9.89
C SER A 440 13.61 -5.81 9.63
N MET A 441 13.98 -4.53 9.59
CA MET A 441 13.02 -3.46 9.31
C MET A 441 12.66 -3.34 7.83
N VAL A 442 13.51 -3.83 6.91
CA VAL A 442 13.32 -3.72 5.45
C VAL A 442 12.98 -5.07 4.85
N THR A 443 13.78 -6.10 5.14
CA THR A 443 13.56 -7.46 4.67
C THR A 443 12.62 -8.22 5.59
N GLY A 444 12.60 -7.91 6.90
CA GLY A 444 11.74 -8.59 7.87
C GLY A 444 12.19 -9.99 8.26
N GLU A 445 13.45 -10.31 7.98
CA GLU A 445 14.16 -11.45 8.57
C GLU A 445 14.66 -11.07 9.96
N ALA A 446 14.39 -11.91 10.96
CA ALA A 446 14.69 -11.58 12.36
C ALA A 446 16.16 -11.80 12.76
N ILE A 447 16.92 -12.54 11.94
CA ILE A 447 18.32 -12.90 12.23
C ILE A 447 19.22 -11.92 11.47
N PRO A 448 20.15 -11.21 12.15
CA PRO A 448 21.12 -10.35 11.50
C PRO A 448 21.99 -11.13 10.50
N ILE A 449 22.21 -10.54 9.33
CA ILE A 449 22.96 -11.16 8.24
C ILE A 449 24.42 -10.75 8.35
N HIS A 450 25.35 -11.70 8.26
CA HIS A 450 26.78 -11.41 8.26
C HIS A 450 27.20 -10.85 6.89
N LYS A 451 27.89 -9.70 6.86
CA LYS A 451 28.29 -8.99 5.64
C LYS A 451 29.81 -8.85 5.61
N LEU A 452 30.38 -9.25 4.47
CA LEU A 452 31.83 -9.23 4.22
C LEU A 452 32.15 -8.17 3.16
N VAL A 453 33.45 -7.96 2.90
CA VAL A 453 33.89 -7.09 1.81
C VAL A 453 33.33 -7.61 0.48
N GLY A 454 32.67 -6.72 -0.28
CA GLY A 454 31.97 -7.04 -1.51
C GLY A 454 30.47 -7.31 -1.35
N SER A 455 29.96 -7.47 -0.13
CA SER A 455 28.52 -7.63 0.13
C SER A 455 27.77 -6.31 0.01
N ASN A 456 26.51 -6.37 -0.45
CA ASN A 456 25.62 -5.21 -0.55
C ASN A 456 24.99 -4.87 0.81
N VAL A 457 24.84 -3.57 1.07
CA VAL A 457 24.14 -3.01 2.23
C VAL A 457 23.02 -2.08 1.80
N ILE A 458 21.94 -2.07 2.58
CA ILE A 458 20.71 -1.31 2.30
C ILE A 458 20.59 -0.15 3.29
N GLY A 459 20.25 1.04 2.80
CA GLY A 459 19.98 2.22 3.63
C GLY A 459 18.79 2.02 4.58
N GLY A 460 18.93 2.48 5.82
CA GLY A 460 17.94 2.38 6.89
C GLY A 460 18.06 1.13 7.77
N THR A 461 18.92 0.17 7.41
CA THR A 461 19.23 -0.99 8.26
C THR A 461 20.21 -0.62 9.37
N VAL A 462 20.30 -1.45 10.40
CA VAL A 462 21.11 -1.17 11.59
C VAL A 462 22.39 -2.01 11.55
N ASN A 463 23.53 -1.36 11.71
CA ASN A 463 24.79 -2.05 11.86
C ASN A 463 24.88 -2.73 13.24
N GLY A 464 25.34 -3.98 13.26
CA GLY A 464 25.56 -4.78 14.45
C GLY A 464 26.86 -4.42 15.15
N THR A 465 27.78 -5.39 15.23
CA THR A 465 28.95 -5.32 16.13
C THR A 465 30.24 -4.81 15.51
N GLY A 466 30.40 -4.89 14.18
CA GLY A 466 31.61 -4.51 13.47
C GLY A 466 31.57 -3.08 12.89
N THR A 467 32.74 -2.52 12.61
CA THR A 467 32.89 -1.28 11.82
C THR A 467 33.19 -1.64 10.38
N PHE A 468 32.52 -0.99 9.43
CA PHE A 468 32.85 -1.18 8.02
C PHE A 468 32.69 0.12 7.24
N ASP A 469 33.43 0.20 6.14
CA ASP A 469 33.35 1.28 5.17
C ASP A 469 32.71 0.73 3.91
N PHE A 470 31.73 1.45 3.38
CA PHE A 470 31.04 1.06 2.15
C PHE A 470 31.07 2.19 1.12
N LEU A 471 31.09 1.79 -0.15
CA LEU A 471 30.99 2.67 -1.29
C LEU A 471 29.52 2.86 -1.65
N VAL A 472 29.05 4.11 -1.62
CA VAL A 472 27.66 4.45 -1.93
C VAL A 472 27.39 4.23 -3.42
N GLN A 473 26.40 3.40 -3.74
CA GLN A 473 25.92 3.18 -5.10
C GLN A 473 24.64 3.95 -5.41
N ARG A 474 23.73 4.04 -4.45
CA ARG A 474 22.45 4.77 -4.58
C ARG A 474 22.27 5.67 -3.36
N ALA A 475 21.98 6.95 -3.56
CA ALA A 475 21.86 7.95 -2.51
C ALA A 475 20.54 8.74 -2.64
N GLY A 476 20.14 9.43 -1.57
CA GLY A 476 18.96 10.31 -1.57
C GLY A 476 17.66 9.58 -1.98
N LYS A 477 17.01 10.10 -3.04
CA LYS A 477 15.74 9.57 -3.58
C LYS A 477 15.89 8.19 -4.24
N ASP A 478 17.11 7.78 -4.60
CA ASP A 478 17.37 6.52 -5.30
C ASP A 478 17.66 5.33 -4.37
N THR A 479 17.75 5.58 -3.06
CA THR A 479 17.89 4.50 -2.07
C THR A 479 16.68 3.57 -2.08
N SER A 480 16.90 2.29 -1.80
CA SER A 480 15.84 1.27 -1.74
C SER A 480 14.73 1.68 -0.78
N LEU A 481 15.08 2.21 0.41
CA LEU A 481 14.10 2.70 1.37
C LEU A 481 13.31 3.91 0.84
N ALA A 482 13.94 4.87 0.16
CA ALA A 482 13.24 6.01 -0.43
C ALA A 482 12.26 5.58 -1.54
N GLN A 483 12.65 4.60 -2.35
CA GLN A 483 11.76 3.99 -3.35
C GLN A 483 10.56 3.30 -2.69
N ILE A 484 10.76 2.56 -1.59
CA ILE A 484 9.66 1.97 -0.81
C ILE A 484 8.70 3.06 -0.32
N VAL A 485 9.22 4.14 0.27
CA VAL A 485 8.40 5.26 0.76
C VAL A 485 7.60 5.90 -0.37
N LYS A 486 8.24 6.17 -1.52
CA LYS A 486 7.59 6.70 -2.72
C LYS A 486 6.45 5.80 -3.19
N LEU A 487 6.70 4.49 -3.31
CA LEU A 487 5.69 3.51 -3.72
C LEU A 487 4.51 3.44 -2.75
N VAL A 488 4.76 3.54 -1.43
CA VAL A 488 3.70 3.56 -0.42
C VAL A 488 2.91 4.88 -0.47
N ASP A 489 3.56 6.01 -0.73
CA ASP A 489 2.88 7.31 -0.88
C ASP A 489 2.00 7.35 -2.14
N GLU A 490 2.54 6.92 -3.28
CA GLU A 490 1.78 6.71 -4.52
C GLU A 490 0.57 5.80 -4.30
N ALA A 491 0.74 4.77 -3.46
CA ALA A 491 -0.34 3.87 -3.13
C ALA A 491 -1.48 4.53 -2.34
N GLN A 492 -1.13 5.39 -1.38
CA GLN A 492 -2.09 6.09 -0.52
C GLN A 492 -2.80 7.25 -1.24
N THR A 493 -2.13 7.84 -2.23
CA THR A 493 -2.66 8.97 -3.02
C THR A 493 -3.57 8.50 -4.16
N SER A 494 -3.34 7.32 -4.71
CA SER A 494 -4.17 6.79 -5.79
C SER A 494 -5.60 6.43 -5.32
N LYS A 495 -6.61 6.83 -6.10
CA LYS A 495 -8.00 6.46 -5.85
C LYS A 495 -8.24 4.99 -6.19
N ALA A 496 -8.86 4.24 -5.26
CA ALA A 496 -9.39 2.92 -5.57
C ALA A 496 -10.68 3.05 -6.40
N PRO A 497 -10.92 2.22 -7.43
CA PRO A 497 -12.15 2.30 -8.23
C PRO A 497 -13.42 2.11 -7.39
N ILE A 498 -13.38 1.27 -6.33
CA ILE A 498 -14.47 1.15 -5.35
C ILE A 498 -14.80 2.46 -4.60
N GLN A 499 -13.85 3.39 -4.49
CA GLN A 499 -14.11 4.73 -3.92
C GLN A 499 -15.01 5.56 -4.85
N ALA A 500 -14.84 5.43 -6.17
CA ALA A 500 -15.72 6.09 -7.14
C ALA A 500 -17.17 5.58 -7.04
N PHE A 501 -17.39 4.33 -6.63
CA PHE A 501 -18.72 3.84 -6.32
C PHE A 501 -19.32 4.55 -5.10
N ALA A 502 -18.56 4.71 -4.01
CA ALA A 502 -19.02 5.44 -2.83
C ALA A 502 -19.35 6.91 -3.15
N ASP A 503 -18.52 7.56 -3.96
CA ASP A 503 -18.72 8.94 -4.40
C ASP A 503 -19.98 9.08 -5.26
N ARG A 504 -20.21 8.16 -6.20
CA ARG A 504 -21.45 8.11 -7.01
C ARG A 504 -22.68 7.90 -6.15
N VAL A 505 -22.63 6.99 -5.18
CA VAL A 505 -23.74 6.74 -4.26
C VAL A 505 -24.04 8.00 -3.45
N ALA A 506 -23.02 8.69 -2.93
CA ALA A 506 -23.20 9.94 -2.19
C ALA A 506 -23.86 11.03 -3.05
N GLY A 507 -23.46 11.15 -4.33
CA GLY A 507 -24.01 12.12 -5.28
C GLY A 507 -25.52 11.97 -5.51
N TYR A 508 -26.04 10.74 -5.60
CA TYR A 508 -27.50 10.49 -5.69
C TYR A 508 -28.21 10.53 -4.35
N PHE A 509 -27.52 10.13 -3.28
CA PHE A 509 -28.10 9.99 -1.95
C PHE A 509 -28.50 11.35 -1.36
N VAL A 510 -27.66 12.38 -1.48
CA VAL A 510 -27.93 13.70 -0.88
C VAL A 510 -29.21 14.36 -1.44
N PRO A 511 -29.42 14.49 -2.77
CA PRO A 511 -30.67 15.02 -3.32
C PRO A 511 -31.90 14.18 -2.92
N THR A 512 -31.75 12.85 -2.88
CA THR A 512 -32.82 11.93 -2.48
C THR A 512 -33.25 12.18 -1.04
N VAL A 513 -32.30 12.39 -0.12
CA VAL A 513 -32.56 12.68 1.30
C VAL A 513 -33.27 14.02 1.48
N VAL A 514 -32.83 15.07 0.79
CA VAL A 514 -33.50 16.37 0.82
C VAL A 514 -34.94 16.24 0.31
N GLY A 515 -35.14 15.48 -0.77
CA GLY A 515 -36.46 15.15 -1.30
C GLY A 515 -37.34 14.39 -0.29
N LEU A 516 -36.78 13.39 0.41
CA LEU A 516 -37.47 12.64 1.46
C LEU A 516 -37.81 13.52 2.67
N GLY A 517 -36.92 14.45 3.06
CA GLY A 517 -37.17 15.42 4.13
C GLY A 517 -38.34 16.35 3.78
N ALA A 518 -38.35 16.91 2.57
CA ALA A 518 -39.44 17.73 2.07
C ALA A 518 -40.75 16.94 1.97
N LEU A 519 -40.71 15.71 1.46
CA LEU A 519 -41.87 14.82 1.40
C LEU A 519 -42.43 14.53 2.80
N THR A 520 -41.56 14.24 3.76
CA THR A 520 -41.93 14.01 5.17
C THR A 520 -42.61 15.24 5.76
N PHE A 521 -42.05 16.42 5.53
CA PHE A 521 -42.63 17.67 5.98
C PHE A 521 -44.03 17.89 5.40
N ILE A 522 -44.19 17.77 4.09
CA ILE A 522 -45.48 17.98 3.40
C ILE A 522 -46.50 16.92 3.81
N ALA A 523 -46.13 15.64 3.83
CA ALA A 523 -47.02 14.55 4.19
C ALA A 523 -47.56 14.70 5.62
N TRP A 524 -46.69 14.98 6.59
CA TRP A 524 -47.13 15.19 7.97
C TRP A 524 -47.92 16.49 8.14
N MET A 525 -47.60 17.55 7.39
CA MET A 525 -48.41 18.77 7.40
C MET A 525 -49.83 18.53 6.88
N VAL A 526 -49.98 17.74 5.81
CA VAL A 526 -51.29 17.36 5.25
C VAL A 526 -52.04 16.43 6.22
N ILE A 527 -51.39 15.38 6.72
CA ILE A 527 -51.98 14.43 7.69
C ILE A 527 -52.43 15.17 8.97
N ALA A 528 -51.62 16.08 9.49
CA ALA A 528 -51.95 16.84 10.71
C ALA A 528 -53.10 17.84 10.53
N HIS A 529 -53.40 18.27 9.30
CA HIS A 529 -54.57 19.10 9.00
C HIS A 529 -55.81 18.28 8.64
N LEU A 530 -55.65 17.11 8.01
CA LEU A 530 -56.75 16.23 7.62
C LEU A 530 -57.30 15.40 8.79
N LEU A 531 -56.44 14.90 9.69
CA LEU A 531 -56.87 14.19 10.89
C LEU A 531 -57.00 15.15 12.06
N SER A 532 -58.23 15.33 12.56
CA SER A 532 -58.55 16.09 13.78
C SER A 532 -59.13 15.15 14.84
N GLY A 533 -58.42 14.89 15.94
CA GLY A 533 -58.91 14.06 17.06
C GLY A 533 -57.87 13.13 17.71
N HIS A 534 -58.36 12.14 18.48
CA HIS A 534 -57.58 11.22 19.35
C HIS A 534 -56.69 10.22 18.59
N MET A 535 -56.73 10.24 17.25
CA MET A 535 -55.90 9.43 16.35
C MET A 535 -54.56 10.08 16.02
N LEU A 536 -54.33 11.34 16.43
CA LEU A 536 -53.03 12.00 16.28
C LEU A 536 -52.00 11.41 17.26
N PRO A 537 -50.77 11.10 16.79
CA PRO A 537 -49.70 10.62 17.66
C PRO A 537 -49.44 11.57 18.83
N SER A 538 -49.04 11.03 19.98
CA SER A 538 -48.87 11.76 21.25
C SER A 538 -47.93 12.98 21.16
N ILE A 539 -47.02 13.02 20.19
CA ILE A 539 -46.10 14.14 19.93
C ILE A 539 -46.84 15.42 19.48
N PHE A 540 -47.97 15.29 18.80
CA PHE A 540 -48.77 16.44 18.32
C PHE A 540 -49.70 17.02 19.39
N ASN A 541 -49.96 16.29 20.48
CA ASN A 541 -50.88 16.70 21.56
C ASN A 541 -50.17 17.29 22.78
N GLN A 542 -48.86 17.55 22.72
CA GLN A 542 -48.11 18.19 23.81
C GLN A 542 -48.45 19.69 23.91
N GLN A 543 -48.66 20.19 25.14
CA GLN A 543 -49.03 21.59 25.38
C GLN A 543 -47.94 22.55 24.88
N GLY A 544 -48.33 23.56 24.08
CA GLY A 544 -47.43 24.58 23.54
C GLY A 544 -46.68 24.21 22.26
N VAL A 545 -46.96 23.05 21.67
CA VAL A 545 -46.33 22.57 20.43
C VAL A 545 -47.21 22.84 19.21
N THR A 546 -46.66 23.50 18.18
CA THR A 546 -47.39 23.72 16.92
C THR A 546 -47.25 22.53 15.97
N LYS A 547 -48.27 22.27 15.14
CA LYS A 547 -48.21 21.21 14.11
C LYS A 547 -47.01 21.39 13.16
N PHE A 548 -46.75 22.64 12.75
CA PHE A 548 -45.61 23.01 11.92
C PHE A 548 -44.28 22.63 12.57
N MET A 549 -44.12 22.92 13.86
CA MET A 549 -42.91 22.63 14.63
C MET A 549 -42.58 21.13 14.64
N VAL A 550 -43.57 20.26 14.86
CA VAL A 550 -43.36 18.80 14.84
C VAL A 550 -42.95 18.34 13.44
N CYS A 551 -43.58 18.84 12.39
CA CYS A 551 -43.25 18.49 11.01
C CYS A 551 -41.83 18.95 10.64
N LEU A 552 -41.45 20.17 11.05
CA LEU A 552 -40.10 20.69 10.87
C LEU A 552 -39.06 19.85 11.62
N LYS A 553 -39.36 19.44 12.85
CA LYS A 553 -38.50 18.56 13.66
C LYS A 553 -38.27 17.19 13.02
N LEU A 554 -39.31 16.58 12.46
CA LEU A 554 -39.19 15.31 11.72
C LEU A 554 -38.38 15.49 10.43
N CYS A 555 -38.61 16.58 9.68
CA CYS A 555 -37.82 16.91 8.49
C CYS A 555 -36.33 17.04 8.80
N ILE A 556 -35.97 17.80 9.84
CA ILE A 556 -34.58 17.99 10.26
C ILE A 556 -33.96 16.66 10.72
N SER A 557 -34.75 15.81 11.41
CA SER A 557 -34.30 14.47 11.81
C SER A 557 -33.94 13.60 10.59
N VAL A 558 -34.75 13.62 9.52
CA VAL A 558 -34.49 12.87 8.27
C VAL A 558 -33.22 13.38 7.58
N ILE A 559 -33.05 14.70 7.49
CA ILE A 559 -31.88 15.33 6.87
C ILE A 559 -30.59 14.97 7.62
N VAL A 560 -30.62 15.00 8.96
CA VAL A 560 -29.45 14.73 9.80
C VAL A 560 -29.09 13.25 9.83
N VAL A 561 -30.08 12.34 9.96
CA VAL A 561 -29.80 10.91 10.09
C VAL A 561 -29.17 10.32 8.82
N ALA A 562 -29.49 10.89 7.66
CA ALA A 562 -29.05 10.38 6.37
C ALA A 562 -27.73 10.98 5.90
N CYS A 563 -26.80 11.23 6.82
CA CYS A 563 -25.44 11.66 6.51
C CYS A 563 -24.62 10.46 5.98
N PRO A 564 -24.11 10.46 4.73
CA PRO A 564 -23.33 9.34 4.16
C PRO A 564 -21.86 9.31 4.63
N CYS A 565 -21.63 9.70 5.86
CA CYS A 565 -20.34 10.22 6.33
C CYS A 565 -19.37 9.07 6.63
N ALA A 566 -19.92 7.98 7.18
CA ALA A 566 -19.25 6.70 7.31
C ALA A 566 -18.99 6.02 5.95
N LEU A 567 -19.81 6.30 4.91
CA LEU A 567 -19.66 5.68 3.58
C LEU A 567 -18.40 6.20 2.88
N GLY A 568 -18.16 7.51 2.86
CA GLY A 568 -16.98 8.11 2.23
C GLY A 568 -15.65 7.74 2.91
N LEU A 569 -15.67 7.45 4.21
CA LEU A 569 -14.48 7.07 4.98
C LEU A 569 -14.13 5.57 4.91
N SER A 570 -15.13 4.73 4.65
CA SER A 570 -15.03 3.27 4.72
C SER A 570 -13.91 2.64 3.88
N THR A 571 -13.70 3.16 2.67
CA THR A 571 -12.70 2.68 1.72
C THR A 571 -11.30 3.21 2.05
N PRO A 572 -11.05 4.53 2.13
CA PRO A 572 -9.71 5.06 2.35
C PRO A 572 -9.09 4.58 3.67
N THR A 573 -9.87 4.44 4.75
CA THR A 573 -9.32 3.95 6.03
C THR A 573 -8.93 2.47 5.97
N ALA A 574 -9.73 1.62 5.32
CA ALA A 574 -9.41 0.21 5.19
C ALA A 574 -8.20 -0.03 4.29
N VAL A 575 -8.10 0.71 3.16
CA VAL A 575 -6.94 0.65 2.27
C VAL A 575 -5.69 1.12 3.01
N MET A 576 -5.72 2.27 3.68
CA MET A 576 -4.56 2.83 4.38
C MET A 576 -4.05 1.94 5.51
N VAL A 577 -4.93 1.36 6.35
CA VAL A 577 -4.50 0.39 7.37
C VAL A 577 -3.97 -0.89 6.71
N GLY A 578 -4.66 -1.37 5.67
CA GLY A 578 -4.32 -2.60 4.98
C GLY A 578 -2.96 -2.55 4.30
N THR A 579 -2.67 -1.48 3.55
CA THR A 579 -1.38 -1.27 2.88
C THR A 579 -0.27 -1.01 3.89
N GLY A 580 -0.54 -0.31 5.00
CA GLY A 580 0.42 -0.15 6.09
C GLY A 580 0.81 -1.48 6.76
N VAL A 581 -0.16 -2.36 7.02
CA VAL A 581 0.10 -3.72 7.52
C VAL A 581 0.79 -4.58 6.46
N GLY A 582 0.45 -4.41 5.18
CA GLY A 582 1.14 -5.05 4.05
C GLY A 582 2.61 -4.69 4.01
N ALA A 583 2.95 -3.40 4.08
CA ALA A 583 4.33 -2.92 4.06
C ALA A 583 5.16 -3.47 5.23
N GLN A 584 4.59 -3.55 6.44
CA GLN A 584 5.23 -4.21 7.59
C GLN A 584 5.49 -5.70 7.37
N ASN A 585 4.70 -6.34 6.52
CA ASN A 585 4.88 -7.72 6.10
C ASN A 585 5.73 -7.85 4.83
N GLY A 586 6.39 -6.79 4.34
CA GLY A 586 7.19 -6.83 3.11
C GLY A 586 6.35 -6.93 1.82
N ILE A 587 5.07 -6.55 1.86
CA ILE A 587 4.16 -6.55 0.71
C ILE A 587 3.77 -5.11 0.38
N LEU A 588 4.31 -4.58 -0.71
CA LEU A 588 4.05 -3.22 -1.17
C LEU A 588 3.02 -3.27 -2.30
N ILE A 589 1.92 -2.54 -2.15
CA ILE A 589 0.83 -2.51 -3.14
C ILE A 589 0.81 -1.11 -3.73
N LYS A 590 1.02 -0.98 -5.04
CA LYS A 590 1.01 0.31 -5.75
C LYS A 590 -0.41 0.73 -6.07
N GLY A 591 -1.08 1.25 -5.05
CA GLY A 591 -2.36 1.94 -5.23
C GLY A 591 -3.61 1.10 -5.14
N GLY A 592 -4.75 1.79 -5.28
CA GLY A 592 -6.08 1.24 -5.03
C GLY A 592 -6.60 0.30 -6.14
N GLY A 593 -6.18 0.53 -7.40
CA GLY A 593 -6.57 -0.30 -8.55
C GLY A 593 -6.04 -1.75 -8.46
N PRO A 594 -4.73 -1.96 -8.22
CA PRO A 594 -4.17 -3.30 -8.02
C PRO A 594 -4.79 -4.07 -6.86
N LEU A 595 -5.15 -3.37 -5.80
CA LEU A 595 -5.86 -3.97 -4.68
C LEU A 595 -7.21 -4.55 -5.11
N GLU A 596 -7.94 -3.89 -6.01
CA GLU A 596 -9.22 -4.38 -6.54
C GLU A 596 -9.00 -5.56 -7.50
N ALA A 597 -8.06 -5.41 -8.43
CA ALA A 597 -7.68 -6.45 -9.38
C ALA A 597 -7.36 -7.77 -8.65
N SER A 598 -6.65 -7.69 -7.52
CA SER A 598 -6.29 -8.85 -6.67
C SER A 598 -7.48 -9.75 -6.28
N THR A 599 -8.68 -9.17 -6.15
CA THR A 599 -9.89 -9.91 -5.76
C THR A 599 -10.57 -10.63 -6.92
N THR A 600 -10.30 -10.16 -8.14
CA THR A 600 -10.89 -10.68 -9.39
C THR A 600 -10.01 -11.73 -10.06
N ILE A 601 -8.75 -11.86 -9.64
CA ILE A 601 -7.78 -12.79 -10.22
C ILE A 601 -8.24 -14.24 -10.03
N ARG A 602 -8.22 -14.96 -11.15
CA ARG A 602 -8.43 -16.42 -11.20
C ARG A 602 -7.30 -17.17 -11.90
N ARG A 603 -6.50 -16.51 -12.75
CA ARG A 603 -5.33 -17.11 -13.39
C ARG A 603 -4.07 -16.35 -13.01
N MET A 604 -3.02 -17.07 -12.64
CA MET A 604 -1.73 -16.52 -12.26
C MET A 604 -0.62 -17.23 -13.01
N PHE A 605 0.17 -16.47 -13.75
CA PHE A 605 1.33 -16.94 -14.47
C PHE A 605 2.60 -16.62 -13.68
N PHE A 606 3.50 -17.58 -13.62
CA PHE A 606 4.80 -17.45 -12.99
C PHE A 606 5.88 -17.49 -14.06
N ASP A 607 6.83 -16.56 -13.99
CA ASP A 607 8.11 -16.78 -14.65
C ASP A 607 8.87 -17.95 -14.01
N LYS A 608 9.69 -18.62 -14.80
CA LYS A 608 10.47 -19.77 -14.33
C LYS A 608 11.73 -19.32 -13.60
N THR A 609 12.59 -18.54 -14.26
CA THR A 609 13.98 -18.32 -13.86
C THR A 609 14.05 -17.20 -12.82
N GLY A 610 14.54 -17.50 -11.62
CA GLY A 610 14.65 -16.51 -10.53
C GLY A 610 13.33 -16.28 -9.75
N THR A 611 12.20 -16.58 -10.40
CA THR A 611 10.88 -16.62 -9.75
C THR A 611 10.59 -17.98 -9.10
N LEU A 612 10.26 -19.04 -9.87
CA LEU A 612 9.99 -20.39 -9.35
C LEU A 612 11.26 -21.15 -8.97
N THR A 613 12.35 -20.84 -9.65
CA THR A 613 13.68 -21.40 -9.39
C THR A 613 14.56 -20.40 -8.65
N VAL A 614 15.68 -20.89 -8.13
CA VAL A 614 16.69 -20.05 -7.47
C VAL A 614 17.41 -19.17 -8.51
N GLY A 615 17.42 -19.56 -9.79
CA GLY A 615 18.13 -18.83 -10.85
C GLY A 615 19.65 -19.09 -10.83
N LYS A 616 20.08 -20.13 -10.09
CA LYS A 616 21.47 -20.58 -10.01
C LYS A 616 21.54 -22.04 -10.47
N LEU A 617 22.42 -22.33 -11.41
CA LEU A 617 22.69 -23.70 -11.83
C LEU A 617 23.38 -24.45 -10.71
N THR A 618 22.89 -25.64 -10.38
CA THR A 618 23.50 -26.53 -9.39
C THR A 618 23.64 -27.92 -9.98
N LEU A 619 24.69 -28.64 -9.55
CA LEU A 619 24.83 -30.04 -9.89
C LEU A 619 23.83 -30.85 -9.07
N ARG A 620 22.89 -31.53 -9.74
CA ARG A 620 21.92 -32.41 -9.08
C ARG A 620 22.52 -33.75 -8.73
N GLU A 621 23.20 -34.34 -9.71
CA GLU A 621 23.73 -35.69 -9.60
C GLU A 621 24.93 -35.85 -10.54
N ALA A 622 25.93 -36.62 -10.08
CA ALA A 622 27.00 -37.14 -10.92
C ALA A 622 26.68 -38.61 -11.20
N ILE A 623 26.36 -38.92 -12.45
CA ILE A 623 25.97 -40.26 -12.88
C ILE A 623 27.23 -40.99 -13.32
N TRP A 624 27.53 -42.09 -12.64
CA TRP A 624 28.69 -42.92 -12.90
C TRP A 624 28.34 -44.05 -13.89
N PRO A 625 29.19 -44.34 -14.89
CA PRO A 625 28.91 -45.39 -15.88
C PRO A 625 28.88 -46.81 -15.29
N ASN A 626 29.61 -47.06 -14.20
CA ASN A 626 29.55 -48.30 -13.42
C ASN A 626 28.46 -48.22 -12.34
N LYS A 627 27.43 -49.06 -12.46
CA LYS A 627 26.22 -49.11 -11.59
C LYS A 627 26.45 -49.63 -10.16
N GLU A 628 27.66 -49.96 -9.75
CA GLU A 628 27.90 -50.41 -8.37
C GLU A 628 27.63 -49.25 -7.39
N GLN A 629 26.63 -49.43 -6.53
CA GLN A 629 26.27 -48.53 -5.43
C GLN A 629 27.36 -48.60 -4.34
N GLY A 630 28.52 -48.01 -4.61
CA GLY A 630 29.58 -47.82 -3.62
C GLY A 630 29.65 -46.38 -3.12
N GLY A 631 30.15 -46.17 -1.90
CA GLY A 631 30.41 -44.83 -1.34
C GLY A 631 31.49 -44.04 -2.10
N LEU A 632 31.94 -42.92 -1.53
CA LEU A 632 32.98 -42.04 -2.10
C LEU A 632 34.32 -42.76 -2.38
N ASP A 633 34.59 -43.87 -1.69
CA ASP A 633 35.82 -44.66 -1.85
C ASP A 633 35.72 -45.78 -2.90
N ALA A 634 34.57 -45.94 -3.56
CA ALA A 634 34.42 -46.91 -4.64
C ALA A 634 35.30 -46.55 -5.83
N VAL A 635 35.85 -47.57 -6.49
CA VAL A 635 36.66 -47.41 -7.71
C VAL A 635 35.75 -46.98 -8.86
N ALA A 636 36.09 -45.86 -9.48
CA ALA A 636 35.34 -45.29 -10.61
C ALA A 636 35.97 -45.66 -11.95
N VAL A 637 37.13 -45.07 -12.27
CA VAL A 637 37.80 -45.16 -13.57
C VAL A 637 39.31 -45.26 -13.37
N GLY A 638 39.98 -46.13 -14.14
CA GLY A 638 41.45 -46.23 -14.14
C GLY A 638 42.08 -46.60 -12.79
N GLY A 639 41.31 -47.21 -11.87
CA GLY A 639 41.76 -47.50 -10.50
C GLY A 639 41.63 -46.33 -9.51
N LEU A 640 41.14 -45.16 -9.95
CA LEU A 640 40.88 -43.99 -9.11
C LEU A 640 39.56 -44.14 -8.34
N SER A 641 39.51 -43.63 -7.11
CA SER A 641 38.27 -43.56 -6.32
C SER A 641 37.36 -42.42 -6.78
N ARG A 642 36.05 -42.52 -6.51
CA ARG A 642 35.09 -41.43 -6.79
C ARG A 642 35.52 -40.11 -6.14
N ARG A 643 36.05 -40.16 -4.91
CA ARG A 643 36.60 -38.99 -4.20
C ARG A 643 37.75 -38.32 -4.96
N GLN A 644 38.67 -39.12 -5.52
CA GLN A 644 39.77 -38.61 -6.35
C GLN A 644 39.26 -38.00 -7.66
N VAL A 645 38.32 -38.65 -8.33
CA VAL A 645 37.72 -38.11 -9.56
C VAL A 645 36.99 -36.78 -9.30
N ILE A 646 36.25 -36.67 -8.19
CA ILE A 646 35.57 -35.42 -7.80
C ILE A 646 36.58 -34.30 -7.53
N ARG A 647 37.71 -34.59 -6.87
CA ARG A 647 38.81 -33.62 -6.68
C ARG A 647 39.36 -33.11 -7.99
N ILE A 648 39.67 -34.04 -8.90
CA ILE A 648 40.23 -33.72 -10.21
C ILE A 648 39.26 -32.83 -11.02
N ILE A 649 37.99 -33.23 -11.11
CA ILE A 649 36.95 -32.50 -11.84
C ILE A 649 36.72 -31.11 -11.21
N GLY A 650 36.58 -31.06 -9.89
CA GLY A 650 36.35 -29.80 -9.19
C GLY A 650 37.51 -28.83 -9.37
N ALA A 651 38.77 -29.30 -9.29
CA ALA A 651 39.94 -28.46 -9.47
C ALA A 651 40.04 -27.91 -10.91
N ALA A 652 39.71 -28.73 -11.91
CA ALA A 652 39.67 -28.29 -13.30
C ALA A 652 38.60 -27.20 -13.52
N GLU A 653 37.41 -27.37 -12.96
CA GLU A 653 36.30 -26.42 -13.14
C GLU A 653 36.41 -25.17 -12.24
N ALA A 654 37.10 -25.26 -11.11
CA ALA A 654 37.38 -24.10 -10.25
C ALA A 654 38.17 -22.99 -10.97
N ARG A 655 38.95 -23.35 -11.99
CA ARG A 655 39.72 -22.40 -12.82
C ARG A 655 38.90 -21.77 -13.95
N SER A 656 37.68 -22.27 -14.20
CA SER A 656 36.81 -21.81 -15.28
C SER A 656 35.77 -20.82 -14.75
N GLU A 657 35.61 -19.68 -15.43
CA GLU A 657 34.65 -18.63 -15.07
C GLU A 657 33.20 -18.95 -15.50
N HIS A 658 32.99 -20.07 -16.20
CA HIS A 658 31.68 -20.43 -16.72
C HIS A 658 30.70 -20.77 -15.58
N PRO A 659 29.42 -20.33 -15.62
CA PRO A 659 28.45 -20.62 -14.56
C PRO A 659 28.26 -22.12 -14.26
N LEU A 660 28.30 -22.97 -15.31
CA LEU A 660 28.29 -24.43 -15.16
C LEU A 660 29.52 -24.95 -14.39
N ALA A 661 30.70 -24.40 -14.67
CA ALA A 661 31.95 -24.77 -14.03
C ALA A 661 31.92 -24.45 -12.54
N ARG A 662 31.47 -23.23 -12.20
CA ARG A 662 31.28 -22.80 -10.82
C ARG A 662 30.33 -23.73 -10.05
N ALA A 663 29.24 -24.16 -10.68
CA ALA A 663 28.29 -25.10 -10.07
C ALA A 663 28.93 -26.47 -9.77
N ILE A 664 29.77 -26.97 -10.68
CA ILE A 664 30.51 -28.23 -10.52
C ILE A 664 31.58 -28.09 -9.43
N ALA A 665 32.34 -26.99 -9.41
CA ALA A 665 33.39 -26.73 -8.43
C ALA A 665 32.82 -26.60 -7.00
N LEU A 666 31.71 -25.86 -6.83
CA LEU A 666 31.02 -25.74 -5.54
C LEU A 666 30.47 -27.08 -5.07
N TRP A 667 29.90 -27.88 -5.97
CA TRP A 667 29.44 -29.22 -5.64
C TRP A 667 30.61 -30.13 -5.21
N ALA A 668 31.72 -30.11 -5.94
CA ALA A 668 32.89 -30.90 -5.61
C ALA A 668 33.48 -30.51 -4.24
N ALA A 669 33.58 -29.22 -3.96
CA ALA A 669 34.03 -28.72 -2.65
C ALA A 669 33.14 -29.21 -1.50
N ARG A 670 31.81 -29.22 -1.69
CA ARG A 670 30.83 -29.73 -0.71
C ARG A 670 30.97 -31.23 -0.46
N GLN A 671 31.17 -32.03 -1.51
CA GLN A 671 31.31 -33.49 -1.39
C GLN A 671 32.63 -33.94 -0.74
N LEU A 672 33.65 -33.07 -0.73
CA LEU A 672 35.00 -33.39 -0.24
C LEU A 672 35.24 -32.99 1.23
N GLN A 673 34.28 -32.33 1.89
CA GLN A 673 34.35 -32.00 3.31
C GLN A 673 33.72 -33.11 4.16
N ASP A 674 34.54 -33.89 4.88
CA ASP A 674 34.12 -35.00 5.77
C ASP A 674 33.57 -34.54 7.14
N SER A 675 33.16 -33.27 7.33
CA SER A 675 32.70 -32.79 8.64
C SER A 675 31.53 -31.78 8.56
N PRO A 676 30.42 -32.00 9.30
CA PRO A 676 29.27 -31.10 9.33
C PRO A 676 29.53 -29.96 10.34
N SER A 677 30.36 -28.99 9.98
CA SER A 677 30.36 -27.69 10.68
C SER A 677 29.41 -26.75 9.96
N ASN A 678 28.48 -26.13 10.70
CA ASN A 678 27.38 -25.22 10.33
C ASN A 678 27.75 -23.98 9.46
N GLN A 679 28.48 -24.15 8.36
CA GLN A 679 28.87 -23.10 7.41
C GLN A 679 28.20 -23.33 6.04
N GLU A 680 26.92 -23.73 6.02
CA GLU A 680 26.16 -23.88 4.77
C GLU A 680 25.92 -22.55 4.04
N ALA A 681 25.97 -21.41 4.75
CA ALA A 681 25.73 -20.08 4.18
C ALA A 681 26.97 -19.39 3.58
N ASP A 682 28.19 -19.75 3.99
CA ASP A 682 29.43 -19.01 3.64
C ASP A 682 30.04 -19.37 2.27
N PHE A 683 29.61 -20.48 1.66
CA PHE A 683 30.17 -20.94 0.38
C PHE A 683 29.51 -20.32 -0.86
N GLU A 684 28.37 -19.63 -0.72
CA GLU A 684 27.68 -19.07 -1.89
C GLU A 684 28.31 -17.79 -2.45
N GLU A 685 29.06 -17.02 -1.64
CA GLU A 685 29.61 -15.71 -2.03
C GLU A 685 31.12 -15.68 -2.32
N LYS A 686 31.91 -16.72 -1.98
CA LYS A 686 33.35 -16.73 -2.30
C LYS A 686 33.57 -16.82 -3.82
N ARG A 687 34.29 -15.84 -4.38
CA ARG A 687 34.67 -15.81 -5.81
C ARG A 687 35.72 -16.84 -6.18
N ASP A 688 36.56 -17.25 -5.23
CA ASP A 688 37.64 -18.22 -5.44
C ASP A 688 37.35 -19.52 -4.68
N VAL A 689 36.96 -20.56 -5.41
CA VAL A 689 36.82 -21.92 -4.86
C VAL A 689 38.16 -22.63 -5.05
N THR A 690 38.88 -22.90 -3.97
CA THR A 690 40.13 -23.70 -4.02
C THR A 690 39.89 -25.10 -3.48
N ILE A 691 40.32 -26.11 -4.22
CA ILE A 691 40.23 -27.52 -3.82
C ILE A 691 41.62 -27.98 -3.38
N ALA A 692 41.73 -28.43 -2.13
CA ALA A 692 42.99 -28.88 -1.54
C ALA A 692 43.42 -30.25 -2.08
N GLY A 693 44.73 -30.46 -2.23
CA GLY A 693 45.33 -31.76 -2.62
C GLY A 693 45.55 -31.98 -4.12
N THR A 694 45.43 -30.93 -4.94
CA THR A 694 45.62 -30.99 -6.41
C THR A 694 46.30 -29.73 -6.94
N SER A 695 47.27 -29.90 -7.85
CA SER A 695 47.89 -28.81 -8.61
C SER A 695 47.53 -28.90 -10.10
N ILE A 696 47.39 -27.77 -10.77
CA ILE A 696 47.03 -27.70 -12.20
C ILE A 696 48.28 -27.33 -12.99
N GLU A 697 48.74 -28.22 -13.89
CA GLU A 697 49.90 -27.97 -14.74
C GLU A 697 49.52 -27.19 -16.01
N GLU A 698 48.41 -27.57 -16.65
CA GLU A 698 48.00 -27.03 -17.94
C GLU A 698 46.47 -26.87 -17.99
N PHE A 699 45.97 -25.73 -18.47
CA PHE A 699 44.54 -25.45 -18.59
C PHE A 699 44.24 -24.79 -19.93
N ASN A 700 43.37 -25.41 -20.72
CA ASN A 700 42.94 -24.93 -22.02
C ASN A 700 41.41 -24.92 -22.07
N SER A 701 40.80 -23.75 -22.32
CA SER A 701 39.36 -23.62 -22.49
C SER A 701 38.98 -23.47 -23.96
N PHE A 702 37.94 -24.20 -24.39
CA PHE A 702 37.41 -24.16 -25.76
C PHE A 702 35.98 -23.65 -25.73
N THR A 703 35.79 -22.40 -26.18
CA THR A 703 34.50 -21.73 -26.18
C THR A 703 33.42 -22.56 -26.89
N GLY A 704 32.29 -22.77 -26.22
CA GLY A 704 31.16 -23.53 -26.74
C GLY A 704 31.35 -25.06 -26.81
N LYS A 705 32.51 -25.58 -26.37
CA LYS A 705 32.82 -27.01 -26.42
C LYS A 705 33.08 -27.61 -25.03
N GLY A 706 34.03 -27.06 -24.29
CA GLY A 706 34.48 -27.61 -23.01
C GLY A 706 35.87 -27.13 -22.58
N ILE A 707 36.43 -27.78 -21.56
CA ILE A 707 37.78 -27.53 -21.03
C ILE A 707 38.64 -28.79 -21.11
N VAL A 708 39.95 -28.60 -21.24
CA VAL A 708 40.98 -29.63 -21.12
C VAL A 708 41.98 -29.18 -20.07
N CYS A 709 42.26 -30.03 -19.10
CA CYS A 709 43.09 -29.69 -17.96
C CYS A 709 44.01 -30.87 -17.61
N ARG A 710 45.29 -30.60 -17.34
CA ARG A 710 46.20 -31.58 -16.73
C ARG A 710 46.32 -31.29 -15.25
N VAL A 711 45.85 -32.22 -14.44
CA VAL A 711 45.77 -32.10 -12.99
C VAL A 711 46.68 -33.14 -12.35
N GLN A 712 47.55 -32.70 -11.46
CA GLN A 712 48.40 -33.56 -10.65
C GLN A 712 47.78 -33.74 -9.26
N LEU A 713 47.60 -34.99 -8.84
CA LEU A 713 47.14 -35.34 -7.50
C LEU A 713 48.34 -35.38 -6.54
N GLU A 714 48.28 -34.64 -5.43
CA GLU A 714 49.37 -34.61 -4.44
C GLU A 714 49.47 -35.94 -3.66
N GLU A 715 48.35 -36.65 -3.45
CA GLU A 715 48.31 -37.93 -2.71
C GLU A 715 49.05 -39.07 -3.45
N THR A 716 48.95 -39.10 -4.78
CA THR A 716 49.48 -40.19 -5.62
C THR A 716 50.64 -39.74 -6.52
N MET A 717 50.94 -38.44 -6.60
CA MET A 717 51.91 -37.83 -7.51
C MET A 717 51.69 -38.22 -8.99
N THR A 718 50.45 -38.55 -9.35
CA THR A 718 50.06 -38.95 -10.71
C THR A 718 49.43 -37.76 -11.43
N ILE A 719 49.72 -37.66 -12.73
CA ILE A 719 49.19 -36.62 -13.61
C ILE A 719 48.09 -37.24 -14.45
N HIS A 720 46.92 -36.61 -14.42
CA HIS A 720 45.74 -37.06 -15.16
C HIS A 720 45.28 -35.99 -16.14
N GLU A 721 44.91 -36.40 -17.35
CA GLU A 721 44.29 -35.51 -18.34
C GLU A 721 42.76 -35.55 -18.21
N VAL A 722 42.16 -34.39 -18.01
CA VAL A 722 40.73 -34.22 -17.74
C VAL A 722 40.11 -33.43 -18.86
N ARG A 723 38.99 -33.92 -19.38
CA ARG A 723 38.18 -33.22 -20.38
C ARG A 723 36.75 -33.12 -19.90
N ILE A 724 36.21 -31.90 -19.86
CA ILE A 724 34.83 -31.67 -19.44
C ILE A 724 34.13 -30.86 -20.53
N GLY A 725 33.00 -31.35 -21.05
CA GLY A 725 32.33 -30.67 -22.13
C GLY A 725 31.20 -31.44 -22.80
N THR A 726 30.88 -30.99 -24.02
CA THR A 726 29.85 -31.57 -24.88
C THR A 726 30.26 -32.94 -25.44
N PHE A 727 29.27 -33.75 -25.87
CA PHE A 727 29.51 -35.07 -26.47
C PHE A 727 30.43 -35.02 -27.70
N ASP A 728 30.21 -34.06 -28.60
CA ASP A 728 31.03 -33.89 -29.81
C ASP A 728 32.49 -33.54 -29.46
N PHE A 729 32.69 -32.74 -28.41
CA PHE A 729 34.02 -32.37 -27.97
C PHE A 729 34.82 -33.57 -27.46
N ILE A 730 34.21 -34.38 -26.60
CA ILE A 730 34.86 -35.57 -26.04
C ILE A 730 35.06 -36.67 -27.09
N SER A 731 34.07 -36.90 -27.95
CA SER A 731 34.15 -37.92 -29.01
C SER A 731 35.14 -37.59 -30.12
N SER A 732 35.38 -36.31 -30.41
CA SER A 732 36.27 -35.88 -31.50
C SER A 732 37.77 -36.13 -31.26
N SER A 733 38.20 -36.38 -30.02
CA SER A 733 39.60 -36.33 -29.64
C SER A 733 40.28 -37.70 -29.41
N GLU A 734 39.57 -38.83 -29.44
CA GLU A 734 40.12 -40.12 -28.99
C GLU A 734 39.97 -41.27 -29.97
N LYS A 735 41.11 -41.93 -30.27
CA LYS A 735 41.23 -43.15 -31.08
C LYS A 735 40.67 -44.42 -30.39
N HIS A 736 40.42 -44.37 -29.07
CA HIS A 736 39.85 -45.47 -28.28
C HIS A 736 38.34 -45.36 -28.03
N PHE A 737 37.70 -44.26 -28.41
CA PHE A 737 36.24 -44.06 -28.25
C PHE A 737 35.41 -44.91 -29.23
N LEU A 738 36.05 -45.41 -30.31
CA LEU A 738 35.42 -46.11 -31.43
C LEU A 738 35.51 -47.64 -31.36
N ASP A 739 36.33 -48.22 -30.48
CA ASP A 739 36.53 -49.68 -30.43
C ASP A 739 35.46 -50.43 -29.59
N ASP A 740 34.69 -49.73 -28.75
CA ASP A 740 33.55 -50.32 -28.03
C ASP A 740 32.24 -49.54 -28.29
N ASN A 741 31.45 -50.01 -29.26
CA ASN A 741 30.11 -49.50 -29.57
C ASN A 741 29.13 -49.49 -28.37
N ALA A 742 29.44 -50.23 -27.29
CA ALA A 742 28.64 -50.26 -26.07
C ALA A 742 28.73 -48.96 -25.24
N PHE A 743 29.92 -48.35 -25.11
CA PHE A 743 30.13 -47.19 -24.23
C PHE A 743 29.58 -45.88 -24.79
N GLY A 744 29.74 -45.64 -26.10
CA GLY A 744 29.12 -44.49 -26.77
C GLY A 744 27.60 -44.52 -26.67
N SER A 745 26.99 -45.71 -26.86
CA SER A 745 25.54 -45.89 -26.75
C SER A 745 25.01 -45.62 -25.33
N GLN A 746 25.79 -45.95 -24.30
CA GLN A 746 25.45 -45.71 -22.90
C GLN A 746 25.50 -44.22 -22.57
N ALA A 747 26.52 -43.49 -23.02
CA ALA A 747 26.65 -42.05 -22.82
C ALA A 747 25.50 -41.28 -23.51
N THR A 748 25.20 -41.61 -24.77
CA THR A 748 24.08 -40.98 -25.52
C THR A 748 22.74 -41.27 -24.87
N ARG A 749 22.51 -42.49 -24.36
CA ARG A 749 21.29 -42.85 -23.64
C ARG A 749 21.13 -42.04 -22.34
N LEU A 750 22.20 -41.94 -21.55
CA LEU A 750 22.18 -41.17 -20.28
C LEU A 750 21.98 -39.67 -20.55
N LEU A 751 22.61 -39.12 -21.59
CA LEU A 751 22.40 -37.74 -22.01
C LEU A 751 20.94 -37.49 -22.43
N ALA A 752 20.36 -38.36 -23.26
CA ALA A 752 18.97 -38.26 -23.69
C ALA A 752 17.99 -38.36 -22.50
N GLU A 753 18.28 -39.23 -21.52
CA GLU A 753 17.49 -39.35 -20.30
C GLU A 753 17.53 -38.06 -19.46
N GLN A 754 18.72 -37.48 -19.24
CA GLN A 754 18.84 -36.22 -18.49
C GLN A 754 18.20 -35.05 -19.23
N GLN A 755 18.35 -34.98 -20.56
CA GLN A 755 17.69 -33.96 -21.38
C GLN A 755 16.16 -34.09 -21.33
N SER A 756 15.61 -35.31 -21.30
CA SER A 756 14.18 -35.54 -21.15
C SER A 756 13.62 -35.07 -19.79
N GLN A 757 14.49 -34.99 -18.78
CA GLN A 757 14.19 -34.44 -17.46
C GLN A 757 14.46 -32.92 -17.37
N GLY A 758 14.77 -32.26 -18.50
CA GLY A 758 15.02 -30.83 -18.52
C GLY A 758 16.37 -30.41 -17.95
N ARG A 759 17.33 -31.34 -17.85
CA ARG A 759 18.62 -31.11 -17.21
C ARG A 759 19.71 -30.90 -18.27
N THR A 760 20.63 -30.01 -17.99
CA THR A 760 21.83 -29.80 -18.78
C THR A 760 22.87 -30.81 -18.34
N ALA A 761 23.16 -31.79 -19.19
CA ALA A 761 24.17 -32.81 -18.89
C ALA A 761 25.50 -32.48 -19.59
N VAL A 762 26.58 -32.49 -18.80
CA VAL A 762 27.96 -32.30 -19.27
C VAL A 762 28.71 -33.61 -19.01
N LEU A 763 29.59 -34.01 -19.92
CA LEU A 763 30.38 -35.21 -19.76
C LEU A 763 31.75 -34.85 -19.19
N ALA A 764 32.28 -35.69 -18.29
CA ALA A 764 33.63 -35.61 -17.79
C ALA A 764 34.39 -36.90 -18.14
N SER A 765 35.54 -36.77 -18.80
CA SER A 765 36.47 -37.84 -19.14
C SER A 765 37.78 -37.65 -18.39
N VAL A 766 38.36 -38.73 -17.87
CA VAL A 766 39.67 -38.78 -17.22
C VAL A 766 40.52 -39.83 -17.92
N ASP A 767 41.71 -39.45 -18.38
CA ASP A 767 42.66 -40.29 -19.13
C ASP A 767 42.03 -41.05 -20.31
N GLY A 768 41.07 -40.42 -20.98
CA GLY A 768 40.36 -40.97 -22.14
C GLY A 768 39.30 -42.02 -21.82
N SER A 769 38.84 -42.07 -20.57
CA SER A 769 37.70 -42.89 -20.16
C SER A 769 36.60 -42.01 -19.55
N LEU A 770 35.33 -42.29 -19.90
CA LEU A 770 34.18 -41.57 -19.34
C LEU A 770 34.14 -41.75 -17.82
N ALA A 771 34.37 -40.67 -17.08
CA ALA A 771 34.42 -40.67 -15.63
C ALA A 771 33.03 -40.46 -15.02
N ALA A 772 32.32 -39.43 -15.45
CA ALA A 772 30.97 -39.12 -14.97
C ALA A 772 30.17 -38.31 -15.98
N VAL A 773 28.84 -38.47 -15.92
CA VAL A 773 27.89 -37.54 -16.54
C VAL A 773 27.39 -36.60 -15.45
N LEU A 774 27.76 -35.34 -15.58
CA LEU A 774 27.44 -34.26 -14.64
C LEU A 774 26.10 -33.65 -15.04
N SER A 775 25.05 -33.91 -14.26
CA SER A 775 23.72 -33.40 -14.53
C SER A 775 23.46 -32.11 -13.75
N LEU A 776 23.33 -31.01 -14.47
CA LEU A 776 23.03 -29.68 -13.94
C LEU A 776 21.57 -29.30 -14.18
N SER A 777 20.96 -28.66 -13.19
CA SER A 777 19.65 -28.05 -13.37
C SER A 777 19.53 -26.82 -12.47
N ASP A 778 18.63 -25.93 -12.84
CA ASP A 778 18.18 -24.89 -11.93
C ASP A 778 17.25 -25.51 -10.88
N THR A 779 17.55 -25.30 -9.61
CA THR A 779 16.76 -25.85 -8.50
C THR A 779 15.49 -25.04 -8.28
N LEU A 780 14.36 -25.72 -8.10
CA LEU A 780 13.13 -25.10 -7.61
C LEU A 780 13.33 -24.55 -6.19
N LYS A 781 12.70 -23.41 -5.89
CA LYS A 781 12.63 -22.92 -4.52
C LYS A 781 11.84 -23.89 -3.65
N PRO A 782 12.27 -24.18 -2.41
CA PRO A 782 11.61 -25.17 -1.55
C PRO A 782 10.14 -24.81 -1.25
N GLU A 783 9.82 -23.52 -1.23
CA GLU A 783 8.47 -23.00 -1.04
C GLU A 783 7.58 -22.99 -2.29
N ALA A 784 8.12 -23.21 -3.50
CA ALA A 784 7.38 -23.07 -4.75
C ALA A 784 6.15 -23.99 -4.80
N LYS A 785 6.33 -25.26 -4.48
CA LYS A 785 5.25 -26.27 -4.46
C LYS A 785 4.15 -25.93 -3.43
N ARG A 786 4.55 -25.42 -2.26
CA ARG A 786 3.62 -24.99 -1.20
C ARG A 786 2.81 -23.77 -1.64
N THR A 787 3.46 -22.81 -2.28
CA THR A 787 2.83 -21.58 -2.81
C THR A 787 1.75 -21.92 -3.84
N LEU A 788 2.06 -22.79 -4.81
CA LEU A 788 1.10 -23.21 -5.83
C LEU A 788 -0.08 -23.98 -5.22
N ALA A 789 0.16 -24.82 -4.22
CA ALA A 789 -0.90 -25.51 -3.49
C ALA A 789 -1.83 -24.52 -2.76
N ALA A 790 -1.26 -23.50 -2.10
CA ALA A 790 -2.03 -22.46 -1.42
C ALA A 790 -2.89 -21.63 -2.41
N LEU A 791 -2.32 -21.25 -3.55
CA LEU A 791 -3.04 -20.50 -4.60
C LEU A 791 -4.17 -21.33 -5.22
N ARG A 792 -3.96 -22.63 -5.45
CA ARG A 792 -5.02 -23.54 -5.90
C ARG A 792 -6.16 -23.66 -4.89
N ARG A 793 -5.86 -23.75 -3.58
CA ARG A 793 -6.90 -23.72 -2.52
C ARG A 793 -7.67 -22.40 -2.50
N MET A 794 -7.03 -21.30 -2.89
CA MET A 794 -7.66 -19.99 -3.07
C MET A 794 -8.50 -19.87 -4.36
N GLY A 795 -8.58 -20.94 -5.17
CA GLY A 795 -9.33 -20.99 -6.42
C GLY A 795 -8.62 -20.32 -7.60
N ILE A 796 -7.29 -20.21 -7.54
CA ILE A 796 -6.48 -19.60 -8.60
C ILE A 796 -5.79 -20.72 -9.39
N GLN A 797 -5.96 -20.71 -10.71
CA GLN A 797 -5.22 -21.58 -11.62
C GLN A 797 -3.84 -20.99 -11.86
N CYS A 798 -2.80 -21.81 -11.68
CA CYS A 798 -1.42 -21.39 -11.82
C CYS A 798 -0.82 -21.98 -13.10
N GLY A 799 -0.18 -21.14 -13.90
CA GLY A 799 0.60 -21.54 -15.08
C GLY A 799 2.03 -21.03 -15.03
N MET A 800 2.89 -21.57 -15.88
CA MET A 800 4.29 -21.20 -16.03
C MET A 800 4.52 -20.63 -17.43
N VAL A 801 5.23 -19.52 -17.50
CA VAL A 801 5.66 -18.88 -18.76
C VAL A 801 7.18 -18.77 -18.74
N THR A 802 7.86 -19.25 -19.78
CA THR A 802 9.33 -19.27 -19.81
C THR A 802 9.89 -19.17 -21.23
N GLY A 803 11.12 -18.65 -21.34
CA GLY A 803 11.92 -18.68 -22.56
C GLY A 803 12.70 -19.99 -22.75
N ASP A 804 12.70 -20.87 -21.75
CA ASP A 804 13.39 -22.16 -21.82
C ASP A 804 12.75 -23.13 -22.81
N ALA A 805 13.53 -24.14 -23.21
CA ALA A 805 13.08 -25.23 -24.07
C ALA A 805 11.87 -25.97 -23.47
N THR A 806 10.97 -26.41 -24.34
CA THR A 806 9.72 -27.07 -23.96
C THR A 806 9.92 -28.31 -23.08
N ALA A 807 10.98 -29.10 -23.32
CA ALA A 807 11.30 -30.27 -22.51
C ALA A 807 11.60 -29.91 -21.04
N THR A 808 12.36 -28.84 -20.82
CA THR A 808 12.71 -28.35 -19.49
C THR A 808 11.50 -27.79 -18.75
N ALA A 809 10.70 -26.98 -19.44
CA ALA A 809 9.49 -26.39 -18.87
C ALA A 809 8.49 -27.47 -18.41
N ARG A 810 8.25 -28.51 -19.24
CA ARG A 810 7.34 -29.62 -18.89
C ARG A 810 7.86 -30.48 -17.74
N ALA A 811 9.17 -30.73 -17.69
CA ALA A 811 9.78 -31.47 -16.59
C ALA A 811 9.58 -30.75 -15.24
N LEU A 812 9.82 -29.43 -15.17
CA LEU A 812 9.56 -28.65 -13.97
C LEU A 812 8.06 -28.57 -13.63
N ALA A 813 7.20 -28.42 -14.65
CA ALA A 813 5.76 -28.39 -14.46
C ALA A 813 5.26 -29.69 -13.79
N ARG A 814 5.80 -30.85 -14.19
CA ARG A 814 5.49 -32.15 -13.56
C ARG A 814 5.91 -32.19 -12.09
N GLU A 815 7.09 -31.67 -11.77
CA GLU A 815 7.60 -31.60 -10.39
C GLU A 815 6.73 -30.69 -9.49
N LEU A 816 6.22 -29.59 -10.06
CA LEU A 816 5.32 -28.64 -9.43
C LEU A 816 3.84 -29.09 -9.42
N GLY A 817 3.51 -30.17 -10.15
CA GLY A 817 2.16 -30.70 -10.28
C GLY A 817 1.22 -29.82 -11.13
N MET A 818 1.73 -29.10 -12.14
CA MET A 818 0.97 -28.35 -13.15
C MET A 818 0.54 -29.24 -14.32
N ASN A 819 -0.50 -28.85 -15.07
CA ASN A 819 -0.88 -29.58 -16.28
C ASN A 819 0.07 -29.23 -17.42
N GLU A 820 0.76 -30.24 -17.97
CA GLU A 820 1.82 -30.07 -18.97
C GLU A 820 1.34 -29.43 -20.29
N GLU A 821 0.05 -29.59 -20.64
CA GLU A 821 -0.49 -29.17 -21.94
C GLU A 821 -1.19 -27.80 -21.91
N ASN A 822 -1.83 -27.45 -20.79
CA ASN A 822 -2.70 -26.25 -20.71
C ASN A 822 -2.10 -25.10 -19.91
N ASP A 823 -1.16 -25.40 -19.01
CA ASP A 823 -0.65 -24.44 -18.02
C ASP A 823 0.83 -24.07 -18.26
N VAL A 824 1.48 -24.60 -19.31
CA VAL A 824 2.91 -24.39 -19.59
C VAL A 824 3.11 -23.75 -20.95
N TYR A 825 3.77 -22.59 -20.95
CA TYR A 825 4.10 -21.82 -22.13
C TYR A 825 5.62 -21.64 -22.18
N ALA A 826 6.27 -22.31 -23.14
CA ALA A 826 7.73 -22.40 -23.25
C ALA A 826 8.23 -21.69 -24.53
N GLU A 827 9.54 -21.50 -24.64
CA GLU A 827 10.21 -20.89 -25.80
C GLU A 827 9.68 -19.48 -26.15
N MET A 828 9.23 -18.72 -25.15
CA MET A 828 8.66 -17.38 -25.33
C MET A 828 9.69 -16.26 -25.16
N SER A 829 9.72 -15.33 -26.13
CA SER A 829 10.43 -14.06 -25.98
C SER A 829 9.66 -13.08 -25.07
N PRO A 830 10.27 -12.00 -24.56
CA PRO A 830 9.59 -10.99 -23.74
C PRO A 830 8.31 -10.42 -24.40
N ILE A 831 8.32 -10.24 -25.72
CA ILE A 831 7.17 -9.74 -26.50
C ILE A 831 6.09 -10.81 -26.59
N ASP A 832 6.46 -12.07 -26.78
CA ASP A 832 5.50 -13.18 -26.83
C ASP A 832 4.79 -13.38 -25.49
N LYS A 833 5.50 -13.18 -24.37
CA LYS A 833 4.90 -13.19 -23.02
C LYS A 833 3.82 -12.11 -22.88
N GLN A 834 4.09 -10.91 -23.39
CA GLN A 834 3.14 -9.80 -23.38
C GLN A 834 1.90 -10.12 -24.24
N GLU A 835 2.12 -10.58 -25.48
CA GLU A 835 1.03 -10.89 -26.41
C GLU A 835 0.16 -12.04 -25.88
N LEU A 836 0.75 -13.06 -25.23
CA LEU A 836 0.01 -14.13 -24.55
C LEU A 836 -0.97 -13.57 -23.51
N ILE A 837 -0.52 -12.64 -22.66
CA ILE A 837 -1.36 -12.02 -21.64
C ILE A 837 -2.50 -11.23 -22.29
N LEU A 838 -2.21 -10.46 -23.35
CA LEU A 838 -3.22 -9.69 -24.08
C LEU A 838 -4.25 -10.59 -24.77
N GLN A 839 -3.82 -11.70 -25.38
CA GLN A 839 -4.71 -12.69 -26.01
C GLN A 839 -5.64 -13.32 -24.98
N LEU A 840 -5.09 -13.77 -23.85
CA LEU A 840 -5.88 -14.36 -22.77
C LEU A 840 -6.87 -13.36 -22.18
N ARG A 841 -6.50 -12.08 -22.10
CA ARG A 841 -7.39 -11.00 -21.65
C ARG A 841 -8.53 -10.75 -22.63
N ARG A 842 -8.26 -10.73 -23.94
CA ARG A 842 -9.28 -10.60 -25.00
C ARG A 842 -10.25 -11.78 -24.98
N ALA A 843 -9.74 -13.01 -24.92
CA ALA A 843 -10.57 -14.22 -24.83
C ALA A 843 -11.47 -14.22 -23.58
N THR A 844 -10.96 -13.68 -22.46
CA THR A 844 -11.72 -13.53 -21.22
C THR A 844 -12.84 -12.49 -21.36
N SER A 845 -12.61 -11.40 -22.11
CA SER A 845 -13.56 -10.31 -22.34
C SER A 845 -14.72 -10.71 -23.27
N GLU A 846 -14.46 -11.54 -24.28
CA GLU A 846 -15.50 -12.04 -25.20
C GLU A 846 -16.50 -12.98 -24.51
N ILE A 847 -16.01 -13.84 -23.60
CA ILE A 847 -16.86 -14.76 -22.81
C ILE A 847 -17.81 -13.98 -21.88
N ASP A 848 -17.38 -12.84 -21.34
CA ASP A 848 -18.21 -11.96 -20.51
C ASP A 848 -19.31 -11.25 -21.32
N LEU A 849 -19.04 -10.93 -22.59
CA LEU A 849 -20.01 -10.29 -23.49
C LEU A 849 -21.14 -11.25 -23.88
N GLU A 850 -20.83 -12.53 -24.16
CA GLU A 850 -21.81 -13.55 -24.51
C GLU A 850 -22.66 -14.02 -23.32
N SER A 851 -22.14 -13.91 -22.09
CA SER A 851 -22.81 -14.41 -20.89
C SER A 851 -23.89 -13.48 -20.31
N GLY A 852 -24.13 -12.30 -20.91
CA GLY A 852 -25.26 -11.41 -20.56
C GLY A 852 -25.35 -11.00 -19.08
N GLY A 853 -24.24 -11.04 -18.35
CA GLY A 853 -24.21 -10.84 -16.90
C GLY A 853 -24.47 -9.39 -16.52
N ARG A 854 -25.71 -9.05 -16.12
CA ARG A 854 -26.01 -7.79 -15.42
C ARG A 854 -25.03 -7.61 -14.25
N PHE A 855 -24.24 -6.54 -14.30
CA PHE A 855 -23.33 -6.11 -13.24
C PHE A 855 -24.08 -6.04 -11.90
N SER A 856 -23.84 -7.03 -11.03
CA SER A 856 -24.37 -7.05 -9.67
C SER A 856 -23.22 -6.82 -8.69
N PRO A 857 -23.14 -5.65 -8.03
CA PRO A 857 -22.05 -5.31 -7.10
C PRO A 857 -22.03 -6.20 -5.84
N PHE A 858 -23.07 -7.01 -5.62
CA PHE A 858 -23.19 -7.92 -4.47
C PHE A 858 -22.81 -9.37 -4.77
N ARG A 859 -22.66 -9.78 -6.04
CA ARG A 859 -22.23 -11.15 -6.42
C ARG A 859 -20.71 -11.27 -6.48
N ALA A 860 -20.07 -11.09 -5.34
CA ALA A 860 -18.64 -11.41 -5.17
C ALA A 860 -18.40 -12.90 -4.83
N ASN A 861 -19.45 -13.74 -4.83
CA ASN A 861 -19.32 -15.19 -4.74
C ASN A 861 -19.32 -15.81 -6.16
N GLY A 862 -18.20 -15.63 -6.87
CA GLY A 862 -17.52 -16.79 -7.46
C GLY A 862 -18.16 -17.64 -8.56
N GLN A 863 -18.91 -17.10 -9.53
CA GLN A 863 -19.30 -17.87 -10.74
C GLN A 863 -19.35 -17.07 -12.06
N SER A 864 -18.34 -16.24 -12.35
CA SER A 864 -17.99 -15.96 -13.76
C SER A 864 -16.74 -16.78 -14.09
N LYS A 865 -16.70 -17.47 -15.23
CA LYS A 865 -15.57 -18.35 -15.61
C LYS A 865 -14.35 -17.55 -16.08
N SER A 866 -14.56 -16.31 -16.49
CA SER A 866 -13.60 -15.25 -16.78
C SER A 866 -13.16 -14.58 -15.48
N GLY A 867 -11.86 -14.56 -15.19
CA GLY A 867 -11.30 -13.82 -14.05
C GLY A 867 -10.00 -13.15 -14.47
N GLY A 868 -9.57 -12.14 -13.71
CA GLY A 868 -8.37 -11.36 -14.03
C GLY A 868 -7.11 -12.22 -14.09
N ILE A 869 -6.13 -11.71 -14.84
CA ILE A 869 -4.84 -12.37 -15.07
C ILE A 869 -3.76 -11.69 -14.24
N ALA A 870 -3.03 -12.50 -13.46
CA ALA A 870 -1.86 -12.07 -12.73
C ALA A 870 -0.57 -12.61 -13.39
N MET A 871 0.48 -11.81 -13.37
CA MET A 871 1.83 -12.23 -13.78
C MET A 871 2.79 -12.01 -12.61
N VAL A 872 3.64 -13.00 -12.34
CA VAL A 872 4.67 -12.95 -11.30
C VAL A 872 6.04 -13.11 -11.96
N GLY A 873 6.96 -12.19 -11.71
CA GLY A 873 8.29 -12.20 -12.30
C GLY A 873 9.29 -11.38 -11.50
N ASP A 874 10.58 -11.55 -11.80
CA ASP A 874 11.69 -10.82 -11.20
C ASP A 874 12.62 -10.21 -12.27
N GLY A 875 12.56 -10.69 -13.51
CA GLY A 875 13.46 -10.27 -14.57
C GLY A 875 13.06 -8.98 -15.30
N ILE A 876 14.05 -8.31 -15.89
CA ILE A 876 13.86 -7.23 -16.89
C ILE A 876 12.99 -7.75 -18.05
N ASN A 877 13.18 -9.01 -18.41
CA ASN A 877 12.46 -9.72 -19.47
C ASN A 877 10.95 -9.86 -19.21
N ASP A 878 10.51 -9.72 -17.97
CA ASP A 878 9.10 -9.87 -17.58
C ASP A 878 8.39 -8.53 -17.41
N SER A 879 9.13 -7.42 -17.40
CA SER A 879 8.56 -6.08 -17.22
C SER A 879 7.44 -5.73 -18.21
N PRO A 880 7.49 -6.07 -19.52
CA PRO A 880 6.38 -5.78 -20.44
C PRO A 880 5.14 -6.62 -20.14
N ALA A 881 5.33 -7.87 -19.71
CA ALA A 881 4.28 -8.80 -19.33
C ALA A 881 3.62 -8.38 -18.00
N LEU A 882 4.43 -7.97 -17.01
CA LEU A 882 3.97 -7.45 -15.71
C LEU A 882 3.10 -6.21 -15.86
N ALA A 883 3.50 -5.27 -16.73
CA ALA A 883 2.75 -4.05 -17.00
C ALA A 883 1.43 -4.30 -17.75
N SER A 884 1.36 -5.36 -18.56
CA SER A 884 0.18 -5.68 -19.39
C SER A 884 -0.86 -6.55 -18.66
N ALA A 885 -0.46 -7.21 -17.57
CA ALA A 885 -1.34 -8.00 -16.73
C ALA A 885 -2.35 -7.12 -15.96
N ASP A 886 -3.50 -7.68 -15.56
CA ASP A 886 -4.42 -6.98 -14.65
C ASP A 886 -3.79 -6.79 -13.27
N LEU A 887 -2.86 -7.68 -12.90
CA LEU A 887 -2.01 -7.55 -11.73
C LEU A 887 -0.59 -8.07 -12.00
N GLY A 888 0.40 -7.18 -12.07
CA GLY A 888 1.81 -7.55 -12.06
C GLY A 888 2.36 -7.66 -10.64
N ILE A 889 3.07 -8.74 -10.32
CA ILE A 889 3.75 -8.94 -9.02
C ILE A 889 5.25 -9.11 -9.25
N ALA A 890 6.05 -8.22 -8.68
CA ALA A 890 7.51 -8.32 -8.68
C ALA A 890 8.05 -8.89 -7.36
N LEU A 891 9.08 -9.72 -7.44
CA LEU A 891 9.86 -10.20 -6.29
C LEU A 891 11.01 -9.23 -5.98
N GLY A 892 11.47 -9.20 -4.72
CA GLY A 892 12.41 -8.17 -4.23
C GLY A 892 13.83 -8.29 -4.76
N THR A 893 14.18 -9.44 -5.33
CA THR A 893 15.43 -9.64 -6.11
C THR A 893 15.32 -9.10 -7.53
N GLY A 894 14.14 -8.64 -7.93
CA GLY A 894 13.86 -8.24 -9.30
C GLY A 894 14.55 -6.94 -9.68
N SER A 895 14.80 -6.79 -10.98
CA SER A 895 15.38 -5.56 -11.53
C SER A 895 14.53 -4.33 -11.23
N ASP A 896 15.13 -3.14 -11.15
CA ASP A 896 14.40 -1.89 -10.92
C ASP A 896 13.28 -1.67 -11.96
N VAL A 897 13.50 -2.13 -13.20
CA VAL A 897 12.51 -2.11 -14.29
C VAL A 897 11.30 -3.00 -14.00
N ALA A 898 11.52 -4.19 -13.44
CA ALA A 898 10.44 -5.09 -13.03
C ALA A 898 9.66 -4.53 -11.82
N ILE A 899 10.38 -3.93 -10.87
CA ILE A 899 9.78 -3.25 -9.72
C ILE A 899 8.93 -2.07 -10.19
N GLU A 900 9.40 -1.24 -11.13
CA GLU A 900 8.63 -0.11 -11.68
C GLU A 900 7.37 -0.59 -12.40
N ALA A 901 7.48 -1.62 -13.23
CA ALA A 901 6.38 -2.17 -14.02
C ALA A 901 5.31 -2.90 -13.18
N ALA A 902 5.68 -3.50 -12.04
CA ALA A 902 4.76 -4.30 -11.23
C ALA A 902 3.80 -3.45 -10.39
N SER A 903 2.61 -4.00 -10.17
CA SER A 903 1.54 -3.42 -9.36
C SER A 903 1.66 -3.77 -7.87
N ILE A 904 2.22 -4.93 -7.55
CA ILE A 904 2.60 -5.35 -6.20
C ILE A 904 4.09 -5.68 -6.22
N VAL A 905 4.82 -5.17 -5.23
CA VAL A 905 6.25 -5.44 -5.06
C VAL A 905 6.43 -6.15 -3.73
N LEU A 906 7.02 -7.34 -3.77
CA LEU A 906 7.37 -8.10 -2.58
C LEU A 906 8.81 -7.78 -2.22
N MET A 907 9.08 -7.38 -0.98
CA MET A 907 10.44 -7.04 -0.54
C MET A 907 11.33 -8.28 -0.37
N ARG A 908 10.70 -9.42 -0.09
CA ARG A 908 11.38 -10.71 0.09
C ARG A 908 11.31 -11.51 -1.22
N SER A 909 12.29 -12.39 -1.41
CA SER A 909 12.33 -13.34 -2.53
C SER A 909 11.47 -14.61 -2.30
N ASN A 910 10.79 -14.69 -1.16
CA ASN A 910 9.97 -15.83 -0.76
C ASN A 910 8.64 -15.86 -1.53
N LEU A 911 8.39 -16.94 -2.26
CA LEU A 911 7.17 -17.11 -3.06
C LEU A 911 5.88 -17.18 -2.22
N LEU A 912 5.94 -17.56 -0.94
CA LEU A 912 4.76 -17.57 -0.07
C LEU A 912 4.15 -16.18 0.10
N ASP A 913 4.96 -15.13 -0.03
CA ASP A 913 4.49 -13.75 0.06
C ASP A 913 3.58 -13.37 -1.12
N VAL A 914 3.71 -14.05 -2.26
CA VAL A 914 2.78 -13.91 -3.40
C VAL A 914 1.38 -14.34 -2.95
N ALA A 915 1.24 -15.52 -2.35
CA ALA A 915 -0.05 -16.00 -1.85
C ALA A 915 -0.56 -15.15 -0.67
N ALA A 916 0.34 -14.72 0.23
CA ALA A 916 -0.02 -13.83 1.34
C ALA A 916 -0.53 -12.47 0.85
N SER A 917 0.02 -11.92 -0.23
CA SER A 917 -0.41 -10.65 -0.82
C SER A 917 -1.85 -10.71 -1.35
N ILE A 918 -2.22 -11.80 -2.04
CA ILE A 918 -3.60 -12.02 -2.51
C ILE A 918 -4.54 -12.23 -1.33
N HIS A 919 -4.11 -12.98 -0.31
CA HIS A 919 -4.93 -13.21 0.88
C HIS A 919 -5.20 -11.91 1.65
N LEU A 920 -4.17 -11.09 1.87
CA LEU A 920 -4.28 -9.79 2.50
C LEU A 920 -5.20 -8.86 1.71
N SER A 921 -5.04 -8.79 0.39
CA SER A 921 -5.84 -7.91 -0.46
C SER A 921 -7.32 -8.31 -0.46
N ARG A 922 -7.64 -9.61 -0.53
CA ARG A 922 -9.00 -10.14 -0.34
C ARG A 922 -9.56 -9.81 1.06
N ARG A 923 -8.73 -9.85 2.11
CA ARG A 923 -9.14 -9.50 3.47
C ARG A 923 -9.48 -8.01 3.60
N ILE A 924 -8.68 -7.13 2.98
CA ILE A 924 -8.92 -5.68 2.94
C ILE A 924 -10.24 -5.40 2.21
N PHE A 925 -10.47 -6.02 1.06
CA PHE A 925 -11.74 -5.86 0.32
C PHE A 925 -12.96 -6.39 1.07
N ARG A 926 -12.83 -7.52 1.78
CA ARG A 926 -13.88 -8.01 2.68
C ARG A 926 -14.17 -6.98 3.77
N GLN A 927 -13.14 -6.30 4.28
CA GLN A 927 -13.31 -5.27 5.29
C GLN A 927 -14.03 -4.03 4.74
N ILE A 928 -13.69 -3.58 3.52
CA ILE A 928 -14.39 -2.48 2.83
C ILE A 928 -15.89 -2.80 2.68
N LYS A 929 -16.22 -4.03 2.26
CA LYS A 929 -17.63 -4.48 2.13
C LYS A 929 -18.36 -4.48 3.47
N LEU A 930 -17.72 -4.95 4.54
CA LEU A 930 -18.29 -4.89 5.89
C LEU A 930 -18.50 -3.45 6.34
N ASN A 931 -17.56 -2.55 6.05
CA ASN A 931 -17.69 -1.14 6.38
C ASN A 931 -18.86 -0.46 5.64
N PHE A 932 -19.08 -0.79 4.36
CA PHE A 932 -20.26 -0.34 3.62
C PHE A 932 -21.56 -0.85 4.22
N ILE A 933 -21.59 -2.12 4.67
CA ILE A 933 -22.75 -2.69 5.37
C ILE A 933 -23.02 -1.91 6.65
N TRP A 934 -21.99 -1.66 7.48
CA TRP A 934 -22.12 -0.85 8.69
C TRP A 934 -22.66 0.54 8.37
N ALA A 935 -22.06 1.26 7.42
CA ALA A 935 -22.50 2.60 7.03
C ALA A 935 -23.96 2.64 6.54
N THR A 936 -24.40 1.61 5.81
CA THR A 936 -25.74 1.56 5.22
C THR A 936 -26.82 1.15 6.21
N ILE A 937 -26.54 0.22 7.14
CA ILE A 937 -27.52 -0.28 8.11
C ILE A 937 -28.06 0.85 9.01
N TYR A 938 -27.19 1.75 9.48
CA TYR A 938 -27.62 2.89 10.31
C TYR A 938 -28.59 3.80 9.56
N ASN A 939 -28.30 4.10 8.29
CA ASN A 939 -29.15 4.97 7.47
C ASN A 939 -30.47 4.27 7.09
N LEU A 940 -30.41 2.97 6.77
CA LEU A 940 -31.58 2.19 6.39
C LEU A 940 -32.61 2.08 7.53
N ILE A 941 -32.14 1.95 8.78
CA ILE A 941 -33.01 1.92 9.97
C ILE A 941 -33.40 3.34 10.41
N GLY A 942 -32.45 4.27 10.36
CA GLY A 942 -32.62 5.64 10.84
C GLY A 942 -33.60 6.48 10.04
N ILE A 943 -33.59 6.38 8.70
CA ILE A 943 -34.46 7.18 7.82
C ILE A 943 -35.94 6.89 8.07
N PRO A 944 -36.44 5.63 8.03
CA PRO A 944 -37.85 5.34 8.33
C PRO A 944 -38.29 5.77 9.73
N LEU A 945 -37.40 5.64 10.72
CA LEU A 945 -37.64 6.06 12.11
C LEU A 945 -37.74 7.59 12.22
N ALA A 946 -36.91 8.33 11.47
CA ALA A 946 -36.94 9.79 11.39
C ALA A 946 -38.13 10.33 10.59
N MET A 947 -38.55 9.62 9.52
CA MET A 947 -39.74 9.94 8.74
C MET A 947 -41.04 9.81 9.55
N GLY A 948 -40.98 9.19 10.74
CA GLY A 948 -42.12 9.05 11.62
C GLY A 948 -43.07 7.93 11.23
N ILE A 949 -42.65 6.98 10.37
CA ILE A 949 -43.47 5.82 9.98
C ILE A 949 -43.88 5.02 11.23
N PHE A 950 -43.02 4.99 12.26
CA PHE A 950 -43.28 4.30 13.52
C PHE A 950 -43.92 5.16 14.62
N LEU A 951 -44.39 6.38 14.30
CA LEU A 951 -45.12 7.23 15.23
C LEU A 951 -46.38 6.59 15.83
N PRO A 952 -47.14 5.74 15.12
CA PRO A 952 -48.26 5.01 15.71
C PRO A 952 -47.85 4.09 16.87
N TRP A 953 -46.62 3.59 16.86
CA TRP A 953 -46.03 2.80 17.95
C TRP A 953 -45.28 3.64 18.99
N GLY A 954 -45.37 4.98 18.91
CA GLY A 954 -44.72 5.91 19.84
C GLY A 954 -43.21 6.07 19.63
N LEU A 955 -42.65 5.50 18.56
CA LEU A 955 -41.23 5.60 18.25
C LEU A 955 -40.98 6.77 17.29
N SER A 956 -40.12 7.71 17.69
CA SER A 956 -39.67 8.81 16.85
C SER A 956 -38.19 9.08 17.10
N LEU A 957 -37.45 9.41 16.03
CA LEU A 957 -36.05 9.77 16.17
C LEU A 957 -35.91 11.28 16.39
N HIS A 958 -35.37 11.68 17.54
CA HIS A 958 -35.02 13.07 17.79
C HIS A 958 -33.80 13.49 16.95
N PRO A 959 -33.74 14.71 16.38
CA PRO A 959 -32.57 15.18 15.62
C PRO A 959 -31.24 15.04 16.36
N MET A 960 -31.23 15.26 17.68
CA MET A 960 -30.05 15.00 18.53
C MET A 960 -29.60 13.53 18.51
N MET A 961 -30.53 12.58 18.59
CA MET A 961 -30.22 11.15 18.51
C MET A 961 -29.75 10.77 17.10
N ALA A 962 -30.31 11.41 16.06
CA ALA A 962 -29.83 11.27 14.69
C ALA A 962 -28.37 11.75 14.53
N GLY A 963 -28.03 12.92 15.11
CA GLY A 963 -26.65 13.44 15.13
C GLY A 963 -25.67 12.55 15.92
N ALA A 964 -26.11 11.98 17.05
CA ALA A 964 -25.30 11.02 17.79
C ALA A 964 -25.11 9.70 16.99
N ALA A 965 -26.16 9.18 16.37
CA ALA A 965 -26.10 7.99 15.53
C ALA A 965 -25.14 8.14 14.35
N MET A 966 -25.11 9.33 13.72
CA MET A 966 -24.12 9.70 12.71
C MET A 966 -22.69 9.54 13.23
N ALA A 967 -22.35 10.12 14.38
CA ALA A 967 -21.01 10.02 14.96
C ALA A 967 -20.63 8.56 15.26
N PHE A 968 -21.54 7.77 15.83
CA PHE A 968 -21.31 6.35 16.10
C PHE A 968 -21.14 5.52 14.82
N SER A 969 -21.85 5.85 13.74
CA SER A 969 -21.69 5.15 12.46
C SER A 969 -20.26 5.27 11.91
N SER A 970 -19.67 6.47 11.93
CA SER A 970 -18.29 6.70 11.50
C SER A 970 -17.29 5.98 12.39
N VAL A 971 -17.50 5.99 13.71
CA VAL A 971 -16.64 5.27 14.67
C VAL A 971 -16.69 3.77 14.44
N SER A 972 -17.87 3.20 14.17
CA SER A 972 -18.01 1.77 13.91
C SER A 972 -17.21 1.33 12.67
N VAL A 973 -17.24 2.12 11.60
CA VAL A 973 -16.48 1.88 10.36
C VAL A 973 -14.97 2.01 10.59
N VAL A 974 -14.53 3.01 11.33
CA VAL A 974 -13.12 3.18 11.73
C VAL A 974 -12.65 1.99 12.56
N ALA A 975 -13.39 1.64 13.62
CA ALA A 975 -13.04 0.55 14.51
C ALA A 975 -12.97 -0.78 13.76
N SER A 976 -13.92 -1.01 12.84
CA SER A 976 -13.91 -2.17 11.96
C SER A 976 -12.67 -2.18 11.05
N SER A 977 -12.28 -1.05 10.48
CA SER A 977 -11.06 -0.92 9.67
C SER A 977 -9.78 -1.18 10.48
N LEU A 978 -9.73 -0.75 11.74
CA LEU A 978 -8.59 -0.99 12.63
C LEU A 978 -8.40 -2.47 12.98
N THR A 979 -9.43 -3.32 12.82
CA THR A 979 -9.26 -4.78 13.00
C THR A 979 -8.28 -5.38 11.99
N LEU A 980 -7.97 -4.70 10.88
CA LEU A 980 -6.92 -5.10 9.95
C LEU A 980 -5.53 -5.07 10.59
N LYS A 981 -5.29 -4.27 11.65
CA LYS A 981 -4.03 -4.30 12.42
C LYS A 981 -3.79 -5.64 13.11
N TRP A 982 -4.84 -6.43 13.33
CA TRP A 982 -4.73 -7.78 13.91
C TRP A 982 -4.63 -8.88 12.85
N TYR A 983 -4.41 -8.50 11.59
CA TYR A 983 -4.13 -9.48 10.55
C TYR A 983 -2.89 -10.29 10.91
N LYS A 984 -3.05 -11.62 10.94
CA LYS A 984 -1.96 -12.58 11.04
C LYS A 984 -1.92 -13.40 9.76
N ARG A 985 -0.71 -13.70 9.31
CA ARG A 985 -0.49 -14.61 8.18
C ARG A 985 -1.08 -15.99 8.53
N PRO A 986 -1.82 -16.63 7.60
CA PRO A 986 -2.25 -18.02 7.78
C PRO A 986 -1.04 -18.92 8.04
N ALA A 987 -1.17 -19.92 8.94
CA ALA A 987 -0.07 -20.81 9.32
C ALA A 987 0.57 -21.53 8.11
N GLU A 988 -0.24 -21.83 7.08
CA GLU A 988 0.21 -22.44 5.82
C GLU A 988 1.14 -21.55 4.98
N LEU A 989 1.14 -20.24 5.24
CA LEU A 989 1.90 -19.22 4.50
C LEU A 989 3.06 -18.63 5.32
N THR A 990 3.34 -19.19 6.49
CA THR A 990 4.49 -18.82 7.30
C THR A 990 5.66 -19.72 6.94
N SER A 991 6.81 -19.12 6.65
CA SER A 991 8.07 -19.83 6.45
C SER A 991 8.64 -20.29 7.80
N THR A 992 7.96 -21.19 8.49
CA THR A 992 8.61 -21.95 9.55
C THR A 992 9.46 -23.03 8.90
N VAL A 993 10.71 -22.68 8.59
CA VAL A 993 11.81 -23.61 8.79
C VAL A 993 11.95 -23.73 10.31
N SER A 994 11.08 -24.51 10.94
CA SER A 994 11.25 -24.90 12.34
C SER A 994 10.94 -26.37 12.43
N ALA A 995 12.02 -27.17 12.51
CA ALA A 995 12.16 -28.47 13.17
C ALA A 995 11.23 -29.65 12.80
N ASP A 996 9.96 -29.45 12.43
CA ASP A 996 8.98 -30.53 12.26
C ASP A 996 9.17 -31.36 10.98
N VAL A 997 9.86 -30.82 9.97
CA VAL A 997 10.12 -31.55 8.72
C VAL A 997 11.35 -32.46 8.85
N THR A 998 12.33 -32.09 9.68
CA THR A 998 13.44 -32.98 10.05
C THR A 998 12.97 -34.14 10.92
N ASP A 999 12.05 -33.90 11.86
CA ASP A 999 11.50 -34.99 12.68
C ASP A 999 10.60 -35.92 11.86
N SER A 1000 9.77 -35.40 10.95
CA SER A 1000 8.90 -36.28 10.12
C SER A 1000 9.67 -37.04 9.03
N LEU A 1001 10.71 -36.47 8.44
CA LEU A 1001 11.58 -37.19 7.50
C LEU A 1001 12.51 -38.18 8.20
N GLN A 1002 13.09 -37.83 9.37
CA GLN A 1002 13.85 -38.79 10.17
C GLN A 1002 12.96 -39.90 10.71
N LEU A 1003 11.71 -39.62 11.11
CA LEU A 1003 10.77 -40.65 11.55
C LEU A 1003 10.39 -41.57 10.38
N GLN A 1004 10.20 -41.04 9.18
CA GLN A 1004 9.84 -41.82 8.01
C GLN A 1004 11.04 -42.64 7.48
N GLU A 1005 12.25 -42.11 7.57
CA GLU A 1005 13.50 -42.81 7.23
C GLU A 1005 13.88 -43.85 8.30
N LEU A 1006 13.51 -43.63 9.58
CA LEU A 1006 13.62 -44.62 10.67
C LEU A 1006 12.53 -45.70 10.59
N LEU A 1007 11.34 -45.37 10.09
CA LEU A 1007 10.25 -46.32 9.84
C LEU A 1007 10.55 -47.20 8.63
N ASP A 1008 11.12 -46.65 7.55
CA ASP A 1008 11.57 -47.45 6.40
C ASP A 1008 12.82 -48.29 6.72
N ARG A 1009 13.61 -47.91 7.73
CA ARG A 1009 14.77 -48.69 8.23
C ARG A 1009 14.41 -49.77 9.26
N SER A 1010 13.21 -49.76 9.84
CA SER A 1010 12.83 -50.73 10.88
C SER A 1010 11.96 -51.84 10.32
N ASP A 1011 12.62 -52.96 10.01
CA ASP A 1011 11.97 -54.22 9.64
C ASP A 1011 10.89 -54.66 10.64
N ALA A 1012 9.84 -55.28 10.08
CA ALA A 1012 8.51 -55.58 10.62
C ALA A 1012 8.40 -56.50 11.87
N GLY A 1013 9.37 -56.52 12.78
CA GLY A 1013 9.39 -57.40 13.97
C GLY A 1013 9.45 -56.70 15.34
N ALA A 1014 9.58 -55.37 15.38
CA ALA A 1014 9.71 -54.61 16.63
C ALA A 1014 8.37 -54.06 17.14
N PHE A 1015 7.46 -53.67 16.23
CA PHE A 1015 6.19 -53.03 16.58
C PHE A 1015 5.23 -53.97 17.33
N ASP A 1016 5.19 -55.25 16.93
CA ASP A 1016 4.35 -56.26 17.59
C ASP A 1016 4.80 -56.55 19.04
N ARG A 1017 6.10 -56.45 19.34
CA ARG A 1017 6.63 -56.63 20.70
C ARG A 1017 6.31 -55.45 21.62
N VAL A 1018 6.33 -54.23 21.07
CA VAL A 1018 5.99 -53.02 21.83
C VAL A 1018 4.48 -52.97 22.13
N MET A 1019 3.65 -53.35 21.16
CA MET A 1019 2.19 -53.41 21.36
C MET A 1019 1.76 -54.52 22.34
N ALA A 1020 2.49 -55.63 22.41
CA ALA A 1020 2.25 -56.66 23.42
C ALA A 1020 2.55 -56.14 24.84
N ASN A 1021 3.68 -55.44 25.03
CA ASN A 1021 4.08 -54.89 26.33
C ASN A 1021 3.17 -53.72 26.80
N LEU A 1022 2.64 -52.92 25.87
CA LEU A 1022 1.70 -51.83 26.19
C LEU A 1022 0.32 -52.34 26.63
N LYS A 1023 -0.14 -53.48 26.08
CA LYS A 1023 -1.37 -54.12 26.54
C LYS A 1023 -1.25 -54.61 27.98
N ASP A 1024 -0.13 -55.23 28.35
CA ASP A 1024 0.10 -55.70 29.72
C ASP A 1024 0.20 -54.55 30.74
N LEU A 1025 0.76 -53.39 30.33
CA LEU A 1025 0.81 -52.19 31.17
C LEU A 1025 -0.59 -51.56 31.36
N GLY A 1026 -1.41 -51.56 30.29
CA GLY A 1026 -2.79 -51.05 30.34
C GLY A 1026 -3.68 -51.83 31.32
N TYR A 1027 -3.54 -53.15 31.37
CA TYR A 1027 -4.30 -53.98 32.32
C TYR A 1027 -3.88 -53.76 33.78
N GLN A 1028 -2.60 -53.46 34.05
CA GLN A 1028 -2.13 -53.16 35.41
C GLN A 1028 -2.59 -51.79 35.92
N VAL A 1029 -2.72 -50.80 35.04
CA VAL A 1029 -3.15 -49.44 35.41
C VAL A 1029 -4.66 -49.39 35.66
N LEU A 1030 -5.46 -50.10 34.84
CA LEU A 1030 -6.91 -50.21 35.05
C LEU A 1030 -7.27 -50.97 36.34
N GLY A 1031 -6.53 -52.03 36.69
CA GLY A 1031 -6.73 -52.75 37.95
C GLY A 1031 -6.41 -51.92 39.20
N LYS A 1032 -5.44 -51.00 39.13
CA LYS A 1032 -5.15 -50.07 40.24
C LYS A 1032 -6.22 -48.98 40.39
N PHE A 1033 -6.83 -48.53 39.29
CA PHE A 1033 -7.86 -47.49 39.31
C PHE A 1033 -9.18 -47.97 39.92
N GLU A 1034 -9.61 -49.20 39.65
CA GLU A 1034 -10.80 -49.79 40.28
C GLU A 1034 -10.62 -50.01 41.80
N SER A 1035 -9.40 -50.32 42.26
CA SER A 1035 -9.11 -50.48 43.69
C SER A 1035 -9.16 -49.17 44.49
N MET A 1036 -8.90 -48.02 43.84
CA MET A 1036 -8.98 -46.70 44.47
C MET A 1036 -10.41 -46.15 44.54
N LEU A 1037 -11.27 -46.50 43.58
CA LEU A 1037 -12.67 -46.03 43.54
C LEU A 1037 -13.59 -46.75 44.54
N SER A 1038 -13.21 -47.93 45.03
CA SER A 1038 -13.98 -48.68 46.03
C SER A 1038 -13.89 -48.11 47.46
N ASN A 1039 -12.98 -47.17 47.75
CA ASN A 1039 -12.63 -46.81 49.14
C ASN A 1039 -12.87 -45.34 49.54
N SER A 1040 -13.66 -44.56 48.79
CA SER A 1040 -14.05 -43.22 49.24
C SER A 1040 -15.55 -42.99 49.20
N SER A 1041 -16.14 -43.00 50.39
CA SER A 1041 -17.51 -42.59 50.67
C SER A 1041 -17.66 -41.08 50.60
N LEU A 1042 -18.38 -40.52 49.62
CA LEU A 1042 -18.89 -39.14 49.69
C LEU A 1042 -20.22 -39.01 48.96
N ARG A 1043 -21.26 -38.73 49.74
CA ARG A 1043 -22.68 -38.65 49.39
C ARG A 1043 -23.00 -37.40 48.54
N LEU A 1044 -23.79 -37.60 47.49
CA LEU A 1044 -24.45 -36.55 46.70
C LEU A 1044 -25.64 -35.93 47.44
N GLY A 1045 -25.67 -34.59 47.53
CA GLY A 1045 -26.79 -33.78 48.01
C GLY A 1045 -27.28 -32.80 46.94
N ARG A 1046 -28.61 -32.74 46.78
CA ARG A 1046 -29.41 -32.02 45.77
C ARG A 1046 -29.43 -30.49 45.96
N GLY A 1047 -29.44 -29.74 44.85
CA GLY A 1047 -30.35 -28.59 44.63
C GLY A 1047 -29.78 -27.16 44.54
N GLY A 1048 -30.14 -26.45 43.45
CA GLY A 1048 -30.70 -25.09 43.54
C GLY A 1048 -29.83 -23.85 43.21
N ALA A 1049 -30.08 -23.28 42.01
CA ALA A 1049 -30.27 -21.85 41.67
C ALA A 1049 -29.18 -20.74 41.88
N SER A 1050 -29.03 -19.95 40.79
CA SER A 1050 -28.81 -18.48 40.67
C SER A 1050 -27.48 -17.78 41.07
N ARG A 1051 -26.75 -17.29 40.04
CA ARG A 1051 -26.27 -15.89 39.74
C ARG A 1051 -25.63 -14.99 40.85
N PRO A 1052 -24.85 -13.94 40.48
CA PRO A 1052 -23.46 -13.87 39.99
C PRO A 1052 -22.56 -12.94 40.87
N GLY A 1053 -21.24 -12.89 40.68
CA GLY A 1053 -20.43 -11.85 41.35
C GLY A 1053 -18.91 -11.99 41.29
N GLN A 1054 -18.30 -11.10 40.53
CA GLN A 1054 -16.99 -10.43 40.70
C GLN A 1054 -15.83 -11.12 41.45
N ALA A 1055 -14.74 -11.27 40.68
CA ALA A 1055 -13.36 -10.85 40.97
C ALA A 1055 -12.71 -11.28 42.31
N ALA A 1056 -11.69 -12.12 42.22
CA ALA A 1056 -10.29 -11.67 42.21
C ALA A 1056 -9.33 -12.85 42.27
N GLY A 1057 -8.23 -12.74 41.51
CA GLY A 1057 -6.93 -13.30 41.88
C GLY A 1057 -6.71 -14.78 41.56
N TYR A 1058 -6.17 -15.07 40.39
CA TYR A 1058 -5.17 -16.13 40.29
C TYR A 1058 -3.99 -15.67 39.42
N GLN A 1059 -2.87 -15.55 40.11
CA GLN A 1059 -1.53 -15.30 39.61
C GLN A 1059 -1.01 -16.66 39.11
N GLN A 1060 -0.74 -16.77 37.81
CA GLN A 1060 -0.18 -17.98 37.24
C GLN A 1060 1.35 -17.93 37.37
N VAL A 1061 1.85 -18.76 38.29
CA VAL A 1061 3.24 -19.18 38.36
C VAL A 1061 3.47 -20.13 37.19
N ALA A 1062 4.60 -19.91 36.51
CA ALA A 1062 5.11 -20.75 35.46
C ALA A 1062 5.38 -22.18 35.95
N SER A 1063 5.05 -23.15 35.12
CA SER A 1063 5.74 -24.44 35.11
C SER A 1063 5.81 -24.89 33.67
N GLU A 1064 7.02 -24.78 33.12
CA GLU A 1064 7.48 -25.52 31.94
C GLU A 1064 7.32 -27.04 32.18
N GLU A 1065 7.22 -27.78 31.08
CA GLU A 1065 7.05 -29.25 30.96
C GLU A 1065 5.60 -29.77 30.94
N VAL A 1066 4.91 -29.52 29.81
CA VAL A 1066 4.09 -30.52 29.08
C VAL A 1066 4.29 -30.32 27.59
#